data_AF-A0A1V1P0U1-F1
#
_entry.id   AF-A0A1V1P0U1-F1
#
_cell.length_a   1.000
_cell.length_b   1.000
_cell.length_c   1.000
_cell.angle_alpha   90.00
_cell.angle_beta   90.00
_cell.angle_gamma   90.00
#
_symmetry.space_group_name_H-M   'P 1'
#
loop_
_entity.id
_entity.type
_entity.pdbx_description
1 polymer ?
#
loop_
_entity_poly.entity_id
_entity_poly.type
_entity_poly.pdbx_seq_one_letter_code
_entity_poly.pdbx_strand_id
1 'polypeptide(L)'
;MDSQNENNYLKTKLLIVEDARAVRNLEVSMLKDMGFEIILEACDGQKAMDILKIEKNIGLVISDWNMPNKTGFDLLCWMRNDYAHKKTPFIMATGQGEKKKVMKAKKAGANNFVTKPFSPIEFKQVIDETLSVGKQALDQASKRNLSKTKSGKTRLKIAHIPITDHIVLGALKYLISIDELTPQHFELETERMLLWNPVQVALEKGDVDGVFILAPIAMDLFSFGIPIKLVLLAHKNGSICVRNKSDQTLTHKNDLKSFFYKKTFYLPHLLSVHHMLSTMFLRELGLNPGLSDNPKANTYFEVIPPIKMPDFQSKDKDVGGFMVAEPVGTKAIVTGVGDLTYLSSELWPNHPCCVIVLRDDVIEFDPDAIQEFVSMSVVAGQFVTQYPDIAAKVAVDFLDPDSNIGLKAPVIEKVLKNQGSIITDDLYPNINDLDRIQIYMREKMGIGTLIDMEKFVDLQFADIACKKAGVIQRPSIYPDPAKALSIVLDRMQHVPAKPVEQSDIKVSVKNINLVHHTYPNNNKPYQFIAHIYDTPEGCNIVILDIIVDRDKDEKQKIRSFLGDHITDQNDGIDLFSQLNNFLLDQKLTSQVKGLFARLNTKEMTGDIVSAASPPMILIRKYIPQPIKPRGRPLGADGSLVLNHKTFRLEPGNRLFFHTHGIKKKRHFHWLDDILLQNNKESFEIMVKMPGKR
;
A
#
# COMPACT_ATOMS: atom_id res chain seq x y z
N MET A 1 25.33 -20.56 27.68
CA MET A 1 25.31 -19.34 28.50
C MET A 1 24.55 -19.69 29.75
N ASP A 2 25.15 -19.50 30.93
CA ASP A 2 24.56 -19.94 32.20
C ASP A 2 23.31 -19.11 32.54
N SER A 3 22.19 -19.80 32.76
CA SER A 3 20.88 -19.26 33.15
C SER A 3 20.86 -18.46 34.47
N GLN A 4 22.00 -18.42 35.18
CA GLN A 4 22.18 -17.60 36.38
C GLN A 4 22.56 -16.14 36.07
N ASN A 5 23.14 -15.84 34.90
CA ASN A 5 23.51 -14.46 34.53
C ASN A 5 22.34 -13.66 33.92
N GLU A 6 21.41 -14.31 33.20
CA GLU A 6 20.22 -13.64 32.64
C GLU A 6 19.29 -13.08 33.73
N ASN A 7 19.19 -13.75 34.88
CA ASN A 7 18.32 -13.33 35.98
C ASN A 7 18.89 -12.18 36.85
N ASN A 8 20.18 -11.84 36.73
CA ASN A 8 20.81 -10.91 37.66
C ASN A 8 20.74 -9.44 37.20
N TYR A 9 20.71 -9.17 35.89
CA TYR A 9 20.62 -7.79 35.39
C TYR A 9 19.19 -7.23 35.36
N LEU A 10 18.15 -8.07 35.41
CA LEU A 10 16.75 -7.61 35.52
C LEU A 10 16.47 -6.89 36.86
N LYS A 11 17.32 -7.13 37.87
CA LYS A 11 17.36 -6.39 39.14
C LYS A 11 18.16 -5.07 39.07
N THR A 12 18.70 -4.73 37.91
CA THR A 12 19.44 -3.48 37.72
C THR A 12 18.51 -2.29 37.89
N LYS A 13 18.85 -1.40 38.82
CA LYS A 13 18.16 -0.12 38.98
C LYS A 13 18.49 0.79 37.79
N LEU A 14 17.46 1.14 37.02
CA LEU A 14 17.56 1.92 35.79
C LEU A 14 16.99 3.34 36.01
N LEU A 15 17.63 4.35 35.44
CA LEU A 15 17.10 5.72 35.38
C LEU A 15 16.75 6.08 33.93
N ILE A 16 15.47 6.29 33.63
CA ILE A 16 14.96 6.85 32.38
C ILE A 16 14.86 8.37 32.54
N VAL A 17 15.39 9.10 31.55
CA VAL A 17 15.34 10.57 31.51
C VAL A 17 14.73 11.01 30.17
N GLU A 18 13.50 11.52 30.20
CA GLU A 18 12.69 11.84 29.01
C GLU A 18 11.68 12.93 29.38
N ASP A 19 11.58 14.01 28.60
CA ASP A 19 10.73 15.16 28.92
C ASP A 19 9.28 14.98 28.46
N ALA A 20 9.06 14.31 27.32
CA ALA A 20 7.75 13.97 26.81
C ALA A 20 7.11 12.83 27.63
N ARG A 21 6.12 13.15 28.46
CA ARG A 21 5.44 12.19 29.35
C ARG A 21 4.91 10.95 28.61
N ALA A 22 4.36 11.12 27.42
CA ALA A 22 3.82 10.00 26.63
C ALA A 22 4.93 9.03 26.18
N VAL A 23 6.06 9.58 25.71
CA VAL A 23 7.25 8.81 25.31
C VAL A 23 7.86 8.11 26.52
N ARG A 24 8.02 8.82 27.65
CA ARG A 24 8.53 8.24 28.89
C ARG A 24 7.68 7.07 29.37
N ASN A 25 6.36 7.22 29.37
CA ASN A 25 5.44 6.15 29.75
C ASN A 25 5.58 4.92 28.83
N LEU A 26 5.74 5.14 27.53
CA LEU A 26 5.94 4.08 26.56
C LEU A 26 7.26 3.34 26.81
N GLU A 27 8.37 4.06 26.99
CA GLU A 27 9.68 3.48 27.29
C GLU A 27 9.67 2.69 28.62
N VAL A 28 9.04 3.24 29.66
CA VAL A 28 8.83 2.56 30.94
C VAL A 28 7.99 1.29 30.76
N SER A 29 6.94 1.32 29.94
CA SER A 29 6.15 0.12 29.63
C SER A 29 7.01 -0.94 28.96
N MET A 30 7.82 -0.57 27.96
CA MET A 30 8.72 -1.50 27.27
C MET A 30 9.73 -2.13 28.24
N LEU A 31 10.31 -1.35 29.16
CA LEU A 31 11.25 -1.86 30.16
C LEU A 31 10.58 -2.82 31.15
N LYS A 32 9.34 -2.54 31.57
CA LYS A 32 8.56 -3.45 32.41
C LYS A 32 8.25 -4.76 31.69
N ASP A 33 7.86 -4.69 30.41
CA ASP A 33 7.61 -5.87 29.58
C ASP A 33 8.87 -6.73 29.38
N MET A 34 10.06 -6.11 29.45
CA MET A 34 11.36 -6.81 29.44
C MET A 34 11.75 -7.44 30.79
N GLY A 35 11.02 -7.14 31.87
CA GLY A 35 11.25 -7.68 33.21
C GLY A 35 12.08 -6.78 34.15
N PHE A 36 12.35 -5.52 33.81
CA PHE A 36 13.03 -4.60 34.73
C PHE A 36 12.11 -4.22 35.90
N GLU A 37 12.53 -4.50 37.14
CA GLU A 37 11.71 -4.29 38.34
C GLU A 37 11.87 -2.88 38.94
N ILE A 38 13.03 -2.24 38.76
CA ILE A 38 13.40 -1.00 39.45
C ILE A 38 13.73 0.09 38.44
N ILE A 39 12.72 0.90 38.08
CA ILE A 39 12.84 1.99 37.11
C ILE A 39 12.56 3.33 37.81
N LEU A 40 13.54 4.22 37.80
CA LEU A 40 13.42 5.61 38.22
C LEU A 40 13.20 6.50 37.00
N GLU A 41 12.43 7.58 37.18
CA GLU A 41 12.06 8.48 36.09
C GLU A 41 12.49 9.92 36.40
N ALA A 42 13.02 10.60 35.40
CA ALA A 42 13.28 12.04 35.42
C ALA A 42 12.71 12.69 34.15
N CYS A 43 12.21 13.92 34.27
CA CYS A 43 11.67 14.67 33.13
C CYS A 43 12.67 15.64 32.47
N ASP A 44 13.88 15.74 33.00
CA ASP A 44 14.98 16.50 32.43
C ASP A 44 16.31 16.09 33.07
N GLY A 45 17.43 16.59 32.52
CA GLY A 45 18.76 16.29 33.03
C GLY A 45 19.01 16.82 34.45
N GLN A 46 18.32 17.87 34.89
CA GLN A 46 18.53 18.44 36.24
C GLN A 46 17.94 17.52 37.31
N LYS A 47 16.70 17.06 37.12
CA LYS A 47 16.08 16.07 38.00
C LYS A 47 16.84 14.75 37.99
N ALA A 48 17.37 14.34 36.85
CA ALA A 48 18.23 13.16 36.77
C ALA A 48 19.50 13.31 37.64
N MET A 49 20.17 14.47 37.58
CA MET A 49 21.32 14.76 38.45
C MET A 49 20.94 14.72 39.93
N ASP A 50 19.77 15.25 40.29
CA ASP A 50 19.31 15.27 41.68
C ASP A 50 18.96 13.85 42.19
N ILE A 51 18.39 13.01 41.34
CA ILE A 51 18.21 11.58 41.62
C ILE A 51 19.57 10.88 41.78
N LEU A 52 20.53 11.07 40.87
CA LEU A 52 21.88 10.46 40.94
C LEU A 52 22.68 10.93 42.17
N LYS A 53 22.41 12.13 42.70
CA LYS A 53 23.02 12.57 43.96
C LYS A 53 22.54 11.75 45.15
N ILE A 54 21.28 11.32 45.15
CA ILE A 54 20.64 10.56 46.23
C ILE A 54 20.88 9.05 46.03
N GLU A 55 20.60 8.54 44.83
CA GLU A 55 20.60 7.13 44.45
C GLU A 55 21.94 6.71 43.83
N LYS A 56 22.84 6.16 44.65
CA LYS A 56 24.20 5.80 44.23
C LYS A 56 24.34 4.48 43.47
N ASN A 57 23.30 3.64 43.48
CA ASN A 57 23.35 2.29 42.90
C ASN A 57 22.57 2.16 41.58
N ILE A 58 22.52 3.23 40.78
CA ILE A 58 21.96 3.18 39.41
C ILE A 58 22.95 2.44 38.51
N GLY A 59 22.48 1.34 37.91
CA GLY A 59 23.29 0.48 37.05
C GLY A 59 23.14 0.76 35.55
N LEU A 60 22.16 1.57 35.14
CA LEU A 60 22.01 2.04 33.77
C LEU A 60 21.24 3.36 33.73
N VAL A 61 21.74 4.31 32.94
CA VAL A 61 21.01 5.54 32.60
C VAL A 61 20.67 5.50 31.11
N ILE A 62 19.40 5.73 30.79
CA ILE A 62 18.89 5.92 29.44
C ILE A 62 18.32 7.34 29.39
N SER A 63 18.87 8.19 28.54
CA SER A 63 18.50 9.61 28.51
C SER A 63 18.19 10.05 27.10
N ASP A 64 17.10 10.79 26.93
CA ASP A 64 16.90 11.59 25.74
C ASP A 64 17.99 12.66 25.59
N TRP A 65 18.30 13.03 24.36
CA TRP A 65 19.24 14.10 24.08
C TRP A 65 18.63 15.47 24.37
N ASN A 66 17.45 15.77 23.81
CA ASN A 66 16.87 17.10 23.77
C ASN A 66 15.84 17.26 24.90
N MET A 67 16.27 17.86 26.01
CA MET A 67 15.39 18.11 27.16
C MET A 67 15.52 19.56 27.63
N PRO A 68 14.48 20.15 28.26
CA PRO A 68 14.57 21.45 28.88
C PRO A 68 15.58 21.44 30.04
N ASN A 69 16.02 22.64 30.46
CA ASN A 69 17.00 22.86 31.55
C ASN A 69 18.41 22.28 31.28
N LYS A 70 18.57 20.95 31.31
CA LYS A 70 19.81 20.24 31.04
C LYS A 70 19.55 19.14 30.03
N THR A 71 20.33 19.14 28.95
CA THR A 71 20.25 18.14 27.89
C THR A 71 20.81 16.79 28.38
N GLY A 72 20.49 15.71 27.68
CA GLY A 72 21.11 14.40 27.97
C GLY A 72 22.62 14.43 27.78
N PHE A 73 23.12 15.25 26.86
CA PHE A 73 24.56 15.45 26.67
C PHE A 73 25.20 16.15 27.87
N ASP A 74 24.54 17.16 28.45
CA ASP A 74 25.02 17.81 29.68
C ASP A 74 25.04 16.83 30.86
N LEU A 75 24.00 16.00 30.98
CA LEU A 75 23.92 14.93 31.97
C LEU A 75 25.07 13.91 31.81
N LEU A 76 25.33 13.44 30.58
CA LEU A 76 26.44 12.53 30.29
C LEU A 76 27.79 13.15 30.67
N CYS A 77 28.06 14.38 30.24
CA CYS A 77 29.29 15.09 30.57
C CYS A 77 29.45 15.24 32.09
N TRP A 78 28.37 15.56 32.80
CA TRP A 78 28.38 15.66 34.26
C TRP A 78 28.68 14.30 34.92
N MET A 79 28.01 13.23 34.51
CA MET A 79 28.22 11.87 35.04
C MET A 79 29.65 11.39 34.82
N ARG A 80 30.25 11.68 33.67
CA ARG A 80 31.64 11.27 33.36
C ARG A 80 32.69 12.03 34.16
N ASN A 81 32.33 13.21 34.70
CA ASN A 81 33.15 13.96 35.63
C ASN A 81 32.85 13.67 37.11
N ASP A 82 31.79 12.91 37.42
CA ASP A 82 31.42 12.54 38.78
C ASP A 82 32.01 11.18 39.18
N TYR A 83 32.72 11.12 40.33
CA TYR A 83 33.43 9.90 40.74
C TYR A 83 32.50 8.71 40.97
N ALA A 84 31.27 8.96 41.45
CA ALA A 84 30.30 7.89 41.75
C ALA A 84 29.67 7.30 40.47
N HIS A 85 29.47 8.09 39.42
CA HIS A 85 28.73 7.67 38.22
C HIS A 85 29.57 7.58 36.94
N LYS A 86 30.87 7.91 36.97
CA LYS A 86 31.73 7.89 35.76
C LYS A 86 31.76 6.57 35.02
N LYS A 87 31.54 5.44 35.71
CA LYS A 87 31.49 4.09 35.13
C LYS A 87 30.08 3.58 34.87
N THR A 88 29.05 4.28 35.33
CA THR A 88 27.66 3.86 35.12
C THR A 88 27.38 3.85 33.61
N PRO A 89 26.91 2.70 33.07
CA PRO A 89 26.50 2.60 31.68
C PRO A 89 25.49 3.68 31.31
N PHE A 90 25.70 4.31 30.17
CA PHE A 90 24.85 5.38 29.66
C PHE A 90 24.48 5.10 28.22
N ILE A 91 23.18 4.97 27.96
CA ILE A 91 22.60 4.89 26.62
C ILE A 91 22.01 6.25 26.28
N MET A 92 22.47 6.84 25.18
CA MET A 92 21.90 8.06 24.65
C MET A 92 20.75 7.74 23.70
N ALA A 93 19.54 8.19 23.99
CA ALA A 93 18.45 8.18 23.04
C ALA A 93 18.49 9.46 22.19
N THR A 94 18.58 9.32 20.86
CA THR A 94 18.72 10.47 19.93
C THR A 94 17.60 10.48 18.89
N GLY A 95 17.33 11.66 18.33
CA GLY A 95 16.43 11.77 17.18
C GLY A 95 17.02 11.18 15.90
N GLN A 96 16.18 10.99 14.89
CA GLN A 96 16.60 10.47 13.59
C GLN A 96 17.48 11.46 12.81
N GLY A 97 18.44 10.93 12.06
CA GLY A 97 19.37 11.77 11.26
C GLY A 97 20.39 12.54 12.10
N GLU A 98 20.49 12.27 13.40
CA GLU A 98 21.38 12.98 14.33
C GLU A 98 22.76 12.32 14.47
N LYS A 99 23.31 11.72 13.41
CA LYS A 99 24.61 11.00 13.44
C LYS A 99 25.77 11.83 14.01
N LYS A 100 25.78 13.15 13.78
CA LYS A 100 26.77 14.05 14.39
C LYS A 100 26.65 14.10 15.91
N LYS A 101 25.43 14.09 16.47
CA LYS A 101 25.18 14.02 17.91
C LYS A 101 25.59 12.65 18.45
N VAL A 102 25.27 11.56 17.76
CA VAL A 102 25.73 10.20 18.11
C VAL A 102 27.26 10.14 18.23
N MET A 103 27.99 10.64 17.22
CA MET A 103 29.46 10.72 17.28
C MET A 103 29.96 11.57 18.46
N LYS A 104 29.28 12.68 18.76
CA LYS A 104 29.62 13.57 19.88
C LYS A 104 29.40 12.88 21.24
N ALA A 105 28.28 12.19 21.45
CA ALA A 105 28.01 11.42 22.67
C ALA A 105 29.00 10.26 22.84
N LYS A 106 29.33 9.54 21.75
CA LYS A 106 30.34 8.48 21.79
C LYS A 106 31.71 9.02 22.25
N LYS A 107 32.13 10.17 21.72
CA LYS A 107 33.36 10.86 22.17
C LYS A 107 33.30 11.32 23.63
N ALA A 108 32.12 11.68 24.12
CA ALA A 108 31.90 12.04 25.53
C ALA A 108 31.77 10.83 26.47
N GLY A 109 31.86 9.59 25.94
CA GLY A 109 31.86 8.36 26.75
C GLY A 109 30.49 7.73 26.97
N ALA A 110 29.49 7.99 26.12
CA ALA A 110 28.28 7.17 26.06
C ALA A 110 28.66 5.73 25.68
N ASN A 111 28.03 4.74 26.33
CA ASN A 111 28.32 3.33 26.10
C ASN A 111 27.65 2.82 24.83
N ASN A 112 26.41 3.26 24.60
CA ASN A 112 25.65 2.93 23.40
C ASN A 112 24.65 4.07 23.10
N PHE A 113 23.91 3.95 22.01
CA PHE A 113 22.85 4.88 21.65
C PHE A 113 21.67 4.13 21.05
N VAL A 114 20.48 4.72 21.14
CA VAL A 114 19.26 4.21 20.52
C VAL A 114 18.59 5.36 19.76
N THR A 115 18.26 5.14 18.49
CA THR A 115 17.63 6.17 17.68
C THR A 115 16.11 6.07 17.80
N LYS A 116 15.44 7.15 18.21
CA LYS A 116 13.99 7.23 18.35
C LYS A 116 13.29 7.40 17.00
N PRO A 117 12.07 6.87 16.81
CA PRO A 117 11.45 5.82 17.62
C PRO A 117 12.18 4.49 17.40
N PHE A 118 12.15 3.64 18.42
CA PHE A 118 12.73 2.30 18.42
C PHE A 118 11.68 1.25 18.81
N SER A 119 11.88 0.01 18.35
CA SER A 119 11.01 -1.11 18.73
C SER A 119 11.43 -1.70 20.09
N PRO A 120 10.55 -2.45 20.79
CA PRO A 120 10.95 -3.14 22.03
C PRO A 120 12.14 -4.08 21.81
N ILE A 121 12.23 -4.73 20.64
CA ILE A 121 13.33 -5.64 20.30
C ILE A 121 14.65 -4.86 20.18
N GLU A 122 14.66 -3.74 19.45
CA GLU A 122 15.83 -2.87 19.32
C GLU A 122 16.28 -2.32 20.66
N PHE A 123 15.32 -1.86 21.46
CA PHE A 123 15.62 -1.27 22.75
C PHE A 123 16.24 -2.30 23.69
N LYS A 124 15.67 -3.51 23.72
CA LYS A 124 16.23 -4.65 24.46
C LYS A 124 17.64 -4.99 23.98
N GLN A 125 17.86 -5.05 22.66
CA GLN A 125 19.19 -5.36 22.11
C GLN A 125 20.24 -4.34 22.55
N VAL A 126 19.95 -3.04 22.46
CA VAL A 126 20.90 -1.98 22.88
C VAL A 126 21.19 -2.07 24.37
N ILE A 127 20.17 -2.37 25.19
CA ILE A 127 20.35 -2.57 26.64
C ILE A 127 21.20 -3.82 26.93
N ASP A 128 20.89 -4.95 26.29
CA ASP A 128 21.62 -6.21 26.44
C ASP A 128 23.10 -6.04 26.02
N GLU A 129 23.35 -5.37 24.89
CA GLU A 129 24.71 -5.02 24.42
C GLU A 129 25.45 -4.12 25.42
N THR A 130 24.74 -3.18 26.04
CA THR A 130 25.33 -2.22 26.99
C THR A 130 25.68 -2.86 28.33
N LEU A 131 24.84 -3.78 28.82
CA LEU A 131 24.98 -4.44 30.12
C LEU A 131 25.86 -5.69 30.07
N SER A 132 26.03 -6.31 28.89
CA SER A 132 26.94 -7.43 28.67
C SER A 132 28.40 -6.93 28.60
N VAL A 133 29.02 -6.66 29.76
CA VAL A 133 30.34 -6.02 29.80
C VAL A 133 31.45 -6.89 29.20
N GLY A 134 32.02 -6.44 28.09
CA GLY A 134 33.47 -6.48 27.87
C GLY A 134 34.03 -7.44 26.80
N LYS A 135 33.75 -7.20 25.51
CA LYS A 135 34.74 -7.41 24.43
C LYS A 135 34.32 -6.74 23.10
N GLN A 136 35.13 -5.77 22.68
CA GLN A 136 35.27 -5.22 21.31
C GLN A 136 34.03 -4.63 20.61
N ALA A 137 33.84 -3.31 20.76
CA ALA A 137 33.08 -2.47 19.82
C ALA A 137 33.92 -1.27 19.30
N LEU A 138 35.24 -1.43 19.34
CA LEU A 138 36.21 -0.51 18.75
C LEU A 138 37.19 -1.36 17.95
N ASP A 139 37.34 -0.99 16.67
CA ASP A 139 38.22 -1.58 15.66
C ASP A 139 37.86 -3.00 15.19
N GLN A 140 36.99 -3.08 14.19
CA GLN A 140 37.39 -3.51 12.85
C GLN A 140 36.15 -3.44 11.93
N ALA A 141 36.20 -2.56 10.93
CA ALA A 141 35.65 -2.93 9.63
C ALA A 141 36.49 -4.10 9.12
N SER A 142 36.27 -5.28 9.69
CA SER A 142 36.85 -6.52 9.19
C SER A 142 36.36 -6.64 7.75
N LYS A 143 37.29 -6.71 6.80
CA LYS A 143 36.96 -7.03 5.41
C LYS A 143 36.00 -8.21 5.42
N ARG A 144 34.76 -7.96 4.99
CA ARG A 144 33.75 -9.00 4.86
C ARG A 144 34.29 -9.99 3.81
N ASN A 145 34.48 -11.24 4.19
CA ASN A 145 34.90 -12.27 3.26
C ASN A 145 33.68 -12.67 2.41
N LEU A 146 33.47 -11.94 1.32
CA LEU A 146 32.50 -12.32 0.30
C LEU A 146 33.00 -13.58 -0.40
N SER A 147 32.11 -14.56 -0.53
CA SER A 147 32.40 -15.83 -1.20
C SER A 147 31.16 -16.32 -1.92
N LYS A 148 31.38 -17.07 -3.00
CA LYS A 148 30.29 -17.83 -3.65
C LYS A 148 29.77 -18.90 -2.69
N THR A 149 28.48 -19.20 -2.80
CA THR A 149 27.84 -20.33 -2.10
C THR A 149 28.33 -21.66 -2.68
N LYS A 150 27.90 -22.78 -2.09
CA LYS A 150 28.23 -24.12 -2.60
C LYS A 150 27.78 -24.36 -4.04
N SER A 151 26.77 -23.62 -4.51
CA SER A 151 26.28 -23.70 -5.89
C SER A 151 27.10 -22.86 -6.88
N GLY A 152 28.08 -22.08 -6.41
CA GLY A 152 28.84 -21.14 -7.23
C GLY A 152 28.18 -19.77 -7.41
N LYS A 153 27.02 -19.53 -6.77
CA LYS A 153 26.27 -18.27 -6.84
C LYS A 153 26.67 -17.29 -5.73
N THR A 154 26.43 -16.02 -5.93
CA THR A 154 26.60 -14.99 -4.90
C THR A 154 25.36 -14.92 -4.03
N ARG A 155 25.51 -15.09 -2.71
CA ARG A 155 24.39 -14.87 -1.80
C ARG A 155 24.13 -13.37 -1.68
N LEU A 156 22.93 -12.93 -2.02
CA LEU A 156 22.47 -11.55 -1.83
C LEU A 156 21.46 -11.50 -0.69
N LYS A 157 21.90 -10.99 0.46
CA LYS A 157 21.04 -10.77 1.63
C LYS A 157 20.48 -9.35 1.61
N ILE A 158 19.19 -9.21 1.33
CA ILE A 158 18.53 -7.92 1.13
C ILE A 158 17.54 -7.62 2.26
N ALA A 159 17.73 -6.50 2.97
CA ALA A 159 16.81 -6.08 4.03
C ALA A 159 15.63 -5.26 3.50
N HIS A 160 14.49 -5.36 4.17
CA HIS A 160 13.29 -4.58 3.86
C HIS A 160 12.41 -4.40 5.11
N ILE A 161 11.47 -3.46 5.04
CA ILE A 161 10.37 -3.32 6.02
C ILE A 161 9.00 -3.72 5.43
N PRO A 162 7.94 -3.93 6.25
CA PRO A 162 6.67 -4.49 5.78
C PRO A 162 5.69 -3.43 5.24
N ILE A 163 6.03 -2.83 4.09
CA ILE A 163 5.21 -1.84 3.36
C ILE A 163 5.11 -2.20 1.87
N THR A 164 4.08 -1.70 1.17
CA THR A 164 3.90 -2.01 -0.27
C THR A 164 5.02 -1.47 -1.14
N ASP A 165 5.75 -0.44 -0.69
CA ASP A 165 6.93 0.10 -1.37
C ASP A 165 8.00 -0.98 -1.66
N HIS A 166 7.99 -2.08 -0.91
CA HIS A 166 8.94 -3.18 -1.01
C HIS A 166 8.35 -4.44 -1.67
N ILE A 167 7.15 -4.34 -2.25
CA ILE A 167 6.44 -5.47 -2.86
C ILE A 167 7.23 -6.09 -4.02
N VAL A 168 8.07 -5.32 -4.71
CA VAL A 168 8.91 -5.80 -5.81
C VAL A 168 9.86 -6.91 -5.33
N LEU A 169 10.44 -6.78 -4.12
CA LEU A 169 11.28 -7.82 -3.54
C LEU A 169 10.49 -9.09 -3.23
N GLY A 170 9.27 -8.94 -2.71
CA GLY A 170 8.37 -10.05 -2.44
C GLY A 170 7.91 -10.76 -3.71
N ALA A 171 7.56 -10.01 -4.75
CA ALA A 171 7.23 -10.53 -6.08
C ALA A 171 8.42 -11.26 -6.71
N LEU A 172 9.64 -10.72 -6.61
CA LEU A 172 10.84 -11.39 -7.07
C LEU A 172 11.04 -12.74 -6.36
N LYS A 173 10.97 -12.73 -5.02
CA LYS A 173 11.09 -13.96 -4.22
C LYS A 173 10.02 -14.98 -4.58
N TYR A 174 8.78 -14.54 -4.80
CA TYR A 174 7.68 -15.40 -5.23
C TYR A 174 7.93 -16.02 -6.60
N LEU A 175 8.28 -15.22 -7.61
CA LEU A 175 8.57 -15.70 -8.96
C LEU A 175 9.73 -16.69 -8.99
N ILE A 176 10.75 -16.50 -8.14
CA ILE A 176 11.83 -17.47 -7.95
C ILE A 176 11.32 -18.77 -7.33
N SER A 177 10.46 -18.68 -6.31
CA SER A 177 9.96 -19.86 -5.60
C SER A 177 9.06 -20.78 -6.42
N ILE A 178 8.47 -20.26 -7.51
CA ILE A 178 7.62 -21.01 -8.44
C ILE A 178 8.32 -21.34 -9.77
N ASP A 179 9.65 -21.15 -9.83
CA ASP A 179 10.49 -21.39 -11.01
C ASP A 179 10.14 -20.56 -12.26
N GLU A 180 9.38 -19.47 -12.13
CA GLU A 180 9.14 -18.51 -13.22
C GLU A 180 10.37 -17.62 -13.48
N LEU A 181 11.21 -17.41 -12.46
CA LEU A 181 12.53 -16.80 -12.58
C LEU A 181 13.57 -17.72 -11.94
N THR A 182 14.64 -18.04 -12.68
CA THR A 182 15.73 -18.89 -12.15
C THR A 182 17.05 -18.14 -12.17
N PRO A 183 17.46 -17.51 -11.05
CA PRO A 183 18.75 -16.84 -10.94
C PRO A 183 19.91 -17.79 -11.24
N GLN A 184 20.83 -17.38 -12.10
CA GLN A 184 22.03 -18.14 -12.46
C GLN A 184 23.24 -17.67 -11.65
N HIS A 185 23.29 -16.39 -11.27
CA HIS A 185 24.44 -15.76 -10.64
C HIS A 185 24.25 -15.53 -9.14
N PHE A 186 23.01 -15.43 -8.65
CA PHE A 186 22.75 -15.16 -7.23
C PHE A 186 21.79 -16.12 -6.53
N GLU A 187 21.86 -16.17 -5.21
CA GLU A 187 20.86 -16.75 -4.32
C GLU A 187 20.27 -15.63 -3.45
N LEU A 188 18.94 -15.51 -3.43
CA LEU A 188 18.26 -14.44 -2.71
C LEU A 188 17.94 -14.84 -1.27
N GLU A 189 18.44 -14.05 -0.32
CA GLU A 189 18.00 -14.08 1.07
C GLU A 189 17.35 -12.73 1.41
N THR A 190 16.24 -12.74 2.14
CA THR A 190 15.51 -11.53 2.51
C THR A 190 15.42 -11.40 4.03
N GLU A 191 15.71 -10.23 4.56
CA GLU A 191 15.63 -9.94 6.00
C GLU A 191 14.57 -8.87 6.28
N ARG A 192 13.49 -9.27 6.95
CA ARG A 192 12.38 -8.37 7.31
C ARG A 192 12.70 -7.66 8.63
N MET A 193 12.70 -6.34 8.61
CA MET A 193 12.90 -5.46 9.77
C MET A 193 11.65 -4.60 10.00
N LEU A 194 11.42 -4.13 11.23
CA LEU A 194 10.19 -3.39 11.56
C LEU A 194 10.31 -1.88 11.40
N LEU A 195 11.54 -1.33 11.49
CA LEU A 195 11.81 0.10 11.47
C LEU A 195 12.98 0.42 10.54
N TRP A 196 13.10 1.70 10.17
CA TRP A 196 14.17 2.19 9.30
C TRP A 196 15.56 2.20 9.95
N ASN A 197 15.64 2.42 11.27
CA ASN A 197 16.92 2.48 11.99
C ASN A 197 17.66 1.13 11.96
N PRO A 198 17.02 -0.02 12.23
CA PRO A 198 17.64 -1.34 12.01
C PRO A 198 18.20 -1.53 10.60
N VAL A 199 17.44 -1.10 9.58
CA VAL A 199 17.85 -1.23 8.17
C VAL A 199 19.13 -0.45 7.91
N GLN A 200 19.22 0.78 8.44
CA GLN A 200 20.45 1.59 8.39
C GLN A 200 21.62 0.87 9.06
N VAL A 201 21.44 0.44 10.31
CA VAL A 201 22.50 -0.19 11.12
C VAL A 201 23.02 -1.47 10.46
N ALA A 202 22.12 -2.31 9.93
CA ALA A 202 22.51 -3.54 9.25
C ALA A 202 23.32 -3.27 7.98
N LEU A 203 22.92 -2.26 7.19
CA LEU A 203 23.67 -1.86 6.00
C LEU A 203 25.06 -1.30 6.36
N GLU A 204 25.13 -0.44 7.39
CA GLU A 204 26.38 0.16 7.89
C GLU A 204 27.36 -0.89 8.37
N LYS A 205 26.89 -1.86 9.19
CA LYS A 205 27.70 -2.96 9.72
C LYS A 205 28.09 -3.99 8.67
N GLY A 206 27.40 -4.00 7.53
CA GLY A 206 27.58 -5.02 6.49
C GLY A 206 26.93 -6.36 6.85
N ASP A 207 25.92 -6.36 7.72
CA ASP A 207 25.11 -7.54 8.07
C ASP A 207 24.19 -7.96 6.91
N VAL A 208 23.93 -7.04 5.98
CA VAL A 208 23.18 -7.21 4.74
C VAL A 208 23.98 -6.66 3.55
N ASP A 209 23.72 -7.22 2.37
CA ASP A 209 24.37 -6.85 1.10
C ASP A 209 23.72 -5.63 0.43
N GLY A 210 22.43 -5.46 0.71
CA GLY A 210 21.63 -4.35 0.20
C GLY A 210 20.32 -4.19 0.94
N VAL A 211 19.61 -3.12 0.62
CA VAL A 211 18.38 -2.75 1.31
C VAL A 211 17.39 -2.08 0.37
N PHE A 212 16.11 -2.28 0.65
CA PHE A 212 15.04 -1.39 0.21
C PHE A 212 14.85 -0.32 1.29
N ILE A 213 15.12 0.94 0.96
CA ILE A 213 15.22 2.03 1.93
C ILE A 213 14.73 3.37 1.38
N LEU A 214 14.28 4.27 2.25
CA LEU A 214 13.95 5.65 1.87
C LEU A 214 15.17 6.35 1.25
N ALA A 215 14.99 7.00 0.09
CA ALA A 215 16.07 7.68 -0.62
C ALA A 215 16.82 8.70 0.26
N PRO A 216 16.16 9.58 1.06
CA PRO A 216 16.86 10.50 1.95
C PRO A 216 17.74 9.83 3.01
N ILE A 217 17.34 8.65 3.50
CA ILE A 217 18.15 7.89 4.46
C ILE A 217 19.41 7.39 3.77
N ALA A 218 19.28 6.78 2.58
CA ALA A 218 20.44 6.31 1.84
C ALA A 218 21.41 7.43 1.48
N MET A 219 20.88 8.61 1.10
CA MET A 219 21.70 9.80 0.88
C MET A 219 22.45 10.23 2.14
N ASP A 220 21.81 10.20 3.30
CA ASP A 220 22.45 10.51 4.57
C ASP A 220 23.56 9.50 4.90
N LEU A 221 23.29 8.18 4.77
CA LEU A 221 24.30 7.13 4.91
C LEU A 221 25.53 7.38 4.01
N PHE A 222 25.30 7.65 2.73
CA PHE A 222 26.36 7.95 1.76
C PHE A 222 27.15 9.22 2.14
N SER A 223 26.46 10.26 2.61
CA SER A 223 27.12 11.52 3.06
C SER A 223 28.08 11.31 4.23
N PHE A 224 27.88 10.25 5.03
CA PHE A 224 28.77 9.84 6.12
C PHE A 224 29.87 8.85 5.69
N GLY A 225 30.04 8.62 4.39
CA GLY A 225 31.11 7.79 3.83
C GLY A 225 30.85 6.29 3.91
N ILE A 226 29.59 5.88 4.08
CA ILE A 226 29.22 4.46 3.96
C ILE A 226 29.29 4.09 2.46
N PRO A 227 30.06 3.05 2.06
CA PRO A 227 30.33 2.73 0.66
C PRO A 227 29.16 1.97 0.03
N ILE A 228 28.20 2.71 -0.52
CA ILE A 228 26.95 2.18 -1.09
C ILE A 228 26.57 2.90 -2.39
N LYS A 229 25.85 2.21 -3.28
CA LYS A 229 25.24 2.77 -4.50
C LYS A 229 23.75 2.51 -4.57
N LEU A 230 23.00 3.50 -5.04
CA LEU A 230 21.64 3.31 -5.52
C LEU A 230 21.69 2.67 -6.92
N VAL A 231 21.07 1.50 -7.09
CA VAL A 231 21.09 0.76 -8.36
C VAL A 231 19.74 0.72 -9.07
N LEU A 232 18.63 0.95 -8.35
CA LEU A 232 17.27 0.95 -8.89
C LEU A 232 16.32 1.70 -7.94
N LEU A 233 15.19 2.21 -8.43
CA LEU A 233 14.09 2.60 -7.54
C LEU A 233 13.36 1.34 -7.03
N ALA A 234 12.79 1.40 -5.83
CA ALA A 234 11.90 0.34 -5.37
C ALA A 234 10.47 0.52 -5.92
N HIS A 235 10.07 1.78 -6.10
CA HIS A 235 8.77 2.19 -6.66
C HIS A 235 8.77 3.70 -6.95
N LYS A 236 7.68 4.17 -7.59
CA LYS A 236 7.27 5.59 -7.59
C LYS A 236 5.91 5.73 -6.89
N ASN A 237 5.57 6.94 -6.41
CA ASN A 237 4.35 7.23 -5.64
C ASN A 237 4.19 6.32 -4.40
N GLY A 238 2.98 5.89 -4.05
CA GLY A 238 2.73 4.85 -3.04
C GLY A 238 2.55 5.34 -1.60
N SER A 239 2.55 6.66 -1.36
CA SER A 239 2.30 7.23 -0.04
C SER A 239 0.93 7.90 0.03
N ILE A 240 0.37 7.93 1.24
CA ILE A 240 -0.97 8.43 1.53
C ILE A 240 -0.94 9.31 2.77
N CYS A 241 -1.69 10.41 2.73
CA CYS A 241 -1.98 11.26 3.87
C CYS A 241 -3.40 11.02 4.36
N VAL A 242 -3.52 10.66 5.64
CA VAL A 242 -4.77 10.36 6.32
C VAL A 242 -4.97 11.35 7.45
N ARG A 243 -6.15 11.97 7.53
CA ARG A 243 -6.56 12.81 8.66
C ARG A 243 -7.31 12.00 9.71
N ASN A 244 -7.21 12.45 10.96
CA ASN A 244 -7.90 11.85 12.08
C ASN A 244 -9.42 12.07 12.01
N LYS A 245 -10.18 10.98 12.03
CA LYS A 245 -11.66 11.01 11.99
C LYS A 245 -12.28 11.20 13.37
N SER A 246 -11.54 10.92 14.44
CA SER A 246 -12.02 11.10 15.82
C SER A 246 -12.22 12.58 16.19
N ASP A 247 -11.56 13.48 15.46
CA ASP A 247 -11.79 14.90 15.57
C ASP A 247 -12.82 15.40 14.54
N GLN A 248 -13.97 15.83 15.05
CA GLN A 248 -15.10 16.34 14.27
C GLN A 248 -15.07 17.87 14.07
N THR A 249 -13.99 18.55 14.46
CA THR A 249 -13.82 20.02 14.30
C THR A 249 -13.87 20.48 12.84
N LEU A 250 -13.59 19.59 11.87
CA LEU A 250 -13.74 19.92 10.45
C LEU A 250 -15.23 19.92 10.05
N THR A 251 -15.92 21.04 10.31
CA THR A 251 -17.34 21.25 9.99
C THR A 251 -17.58 21.65 8.52
N HIS A 252 -16.58 22.29 7.88
CA HIS A 252 -16.55 22.58 6.45
C HIS A 252 -15.28 22.03 5.80
N LYS A 253 -15.41 21.47 4.60
CA LYS A 253 -14.29 20.85 3.85
C LYS A 253 -13.15 21.82 3.51
N ASN A 254 -13.38 23.14 3.63
CA ASN A 254 -12.46 24.20 3.24
C ASN A 254 -11.59 24.75 4.38
N ASP A 255 -11.59 24.17 5.60
CA ASP A 255 -10.76 24.69 6.70
C ASP A 255 -9.69 23.71 7.20
N LEU A 256 -8.89 23.17 6.27
CA LEU A 256 -7.75 22.31 6.60
C LEU A 256 -6.69 23.03 7.44
N LYS A 257 -6.53 24.35 7.24
CA LYS A 257 -5.61 25.17 8.03
C LYS A 257 -5.98 25.14 9.51
N SER A 258 -7.22 25.48 9.86
CA SER A 258 -7.65 25.43 11.27
C SER A 258 -7.64 24.01 11.81
N PHE A 259 -7.96 23.01 10.98
CA PHE A 259 -7.92 21.62 11.41
C PHE A 259 -6.53 21.15 11.82
N PHE A 260 -5.47 21.50 11.11
CA PHE A 260 -4.09 21.10 11.45
C PHE A 260 -3.39 22.07 12.42
N TYR A 261 -3.99 23.22 12.72
CA TYR A 261 -3.44 24.19 13.65
C TYR A 261 -3.36 23.62 15.08
N LYS A 262 -2.18 23.74 15.68
CA LYS A 262 -1.74 23.20 16.99
C LYS A 262 -1.83 21.69 17.16
N LYS A 263 -2.00 20.94 16.07
CA LYS A 263 -2.08 19.48 16.11
C LYS A 263 -0.75 18.79 15.90
N THR A 264 -0.65 17.57 16.39
CA THR A 264 0.43 16.64 16.08
C THR A 264 0.15 15.96 14.73
N PHE A 265 1.19 15.73 13.93
CA PHE A 265 1.13 15.07 12.64
C PHE A 265 2.22 14.00 12.55
N TYR A 266 1.85 12.74 12.34
CA TYR A 266 2.82 11.65 12.36
C TYR A 266 3.54 11.44 11.04
N LEU A 267 4.83 11.12 11.16
CA LEU A 267 5.72 10.78 10.05
C LEU A 267 6.43 9.45 10.33
N PRO A 268 6.81 8.68 9.30
CA PRO A 268 7.52 7.42 9.48
C PRO A 268 9.00 7.64 9.78
N HIS A 269 9.57 8.74 9.26
CA HIS A 269 10.96 9.13 9.49
C HIS A 269 11.17 10.62 9.15
N LEU A 270 12.08 11.34 9.84
CA LEU A 270 12.42 12.74 9.54
C LEU A 270 13.18 12.88 8.22
N LEU A 271 14.09 11.96 7.93
CA LEU A 271 14.69 11.83 6.60
C LEU A 271 13.77 11.02 5.70
N SER A 272 12.69 11.62 5.18
CA SER A 272 11.77 10.93 4.28
C SER A 272 11.06 11.89 3.33
N VAL A 273 10.61 11.35 2.19
CA VAL A 273 9.75 12.07 1.25
C VAL A 273 8.38 12.40 1.88
N HIS A 274 7.91 11.58 2.83
CA HIS A 274 6.71 11.87 3.62
C HIS A 274 6.84 13.18 4.41
N HIS A 275 7.99 13.40 5.07
CA HIS A 275 8.26 14.64 5.80
C HIS A 275 8.33 15.83 4.84
N MET A 276 9.01 15.67 3.70
CA MET A 276 9.12 16.69 2.66
C MET A 276 7.74 17.11 2.12
N LEU A 277 6.93 16.16 1.66
CA LEU A 277 5.62 16.42 1.08
C LEU A 277 4.62 16.95 2.12
N SER A 278 4.67 16.44 3.36
CA SER A 278 3.85 16.98 4.46
C SER A 278 4.23 18.43 4.78
N THR A 279 5.52 18.75 4.77
CA THR A 279 6.01 20.12 4.99
C THR A 279 5.57 21.05 3.87
N MET A 280 5.68 20.63 2.61
CA MET A 280 5.18 21.38 1.46
C MET A 280 3.69 21.69 1.61
N PHE A 281 2.88 20.66 1.86
CA PHE A 281 1.43 20.79 2.00
C PHE A 281 1.02 21.71 3.16
N LEU A 282 1.56 21.48 4.36
CA LEU A 282 1.19 22.25 5.55
C LEU A 282 1.64 23.71 5.43
N ARG A 283 2.81 23.98 4.85
CA ARG A 283 3.27 25.36 4.58
C ARG A 283 2.38 26.08 3.58
N GLU A 284 1.94 25.37 2.54
CA GLU A 284 1.04 25.94 1.54
C GLU A 284 -0.35 26.26 2.12
N LEU A 285 -0.82 25.49 3.10
CA LEU A 285 -1.98 25.85 3.92
C LEU A 285 -1.76 27.10 4.80
N GLY A 286 -0.54 27.64 4.85
CA GLY A 286 -0.16 28.77 5.70
C GLY A 286 0.10 28.38 7.16
N LEU A 287 0.45 27.11 7.42
CA LEU A 287 0.94 26.64 8.72
C LEU A 287 2.47 26.69 8.76
N ASN A 288 3.02 26.61 9.97
CA ASN A 288 4.44 26.48 10.20
C ASN A 288 4.70 25.14 10.89
N PRO A 289 4.86 24.05 10.11
CA PRO A 289 5.11 22.74 10.68
C PRO A 289 6.55 22.63 11.19
N GLY A 290 6.76 21.89 12.27
CA GLY A 290 8.08 21.65 12.83
C GLY A 290 8.06 20.66 14.00
N LEU A 291 9.22 20.35 14.56
CA LEU A 291 9.31 19.57 15.80
C LEU A 291 8.80 20.39 17.00
N SER A 292 8.46 19.72 18.10
CA SER A 292 7.91 20.34 19.32
C SER A 292 8.85 21.37 19.97
N ASP A 293 10.16 21.26 19.73
CA ASP A 293 11.18 22.19 20.22
C ASP A 293 11.28 23.50 19.39
N ASN A 294 10.62 23.58 18.24
CA ASN A 294 10.59 24.79 17.42
C ASN A 294 9.52 25.78 17.95
N PRO A 295 9.91 26.93 18.55
CA PRO A 295 8.97 27.85 19.18
C PRO A 295 8.05 28.56 18.18
N LYS A 296 8.39 28.54 16.88
CA LYS A 296 7.56 29.11 15.82
C LYS A 296 6.57 28.09 15.26
N ALA A 297 6.73 26.80 15.57
CA ALA A 297 5.88 25.75 15.03
C ALA A 297 4.45 25.86 15.57
N ASN A 298 3.49 25.68 14.66
CA ASN A 298 2.06 25.64 14.99
C ASN A 298 1.38 24.37 14.46
N THR A 299 2.15 23.42 13.93
CA THR A 299 1.76 22.04 13.67
C THR A 299 2.99 21.20 13.99
N TYR A 300 2.83 20.13 14.77
CA TYR A 300 3.96 19.45 15.39
C TYR A 300 4.21 18.09 14.75
N PHE A 301 5.37 17.89 14.17
CA PHE A 301 5.76 16.57 13.65
C PHE A 301 6.23 15.66 14.77
N GLU A 302 5.76 14.43 14.74
CA GLU A 302 6.22 13.36 15.62
C GLU A 302 6.47 12.09 14.80
N VAL A 303 7.54 11.37 15.11
CA VAL A 303 7.90 10.18 14.35
C VAL A 303 7.34 8.94 15.04
N ILE A 304 6.43 8.26 14.34
CA ILE A 304 5.76 7.06 14.85
C ILE A 304 6.03 5.90 13.88
N PRO A 305 6.29 4.68 14.38
CA PRO A 305 6.32 3.49 13.53
C PRO A 305 5.07 3.37 12.66
N PRO A 306 5.18 3.17 11.33
CA PRO A 306 4.04 3.09 10.41
C PRO A 306 2.87 2.26 10.94
N ILE A 307 3.17 1.04 11.39
CA ILE A 307 2.17 0.07 11.88
C ILE A 307 1.42 0.51 13.15
N LYS A 308 1.95 1.49 13.90
CA LYS A 308 1.36 2.03 15.13
C LYS A 308 0.57 3.33 14.90
N MET A 309 0.80 4.02 13.78
CA MET A 309 0.16 5.32 13.50
C MET A 309 -1.37 5.28 13.60
N PRO A 310 -2.10 4.28 13.03
CA PRO A 310 -3.56 4.26 13.12
C PRO A 310 -4.04 4.07 14.57
N ASP A 311 -3.42 3.16 15.32
CA ASP A 311 -3.81 2.88 16.71
C ASP A 311 -3.62 4.13 17.59
N PHE A 312 -2.47 4.80 17.48
CA PHE A 312 -2.20 6.01 18.25
C PHE A 312 -3.11 7.17 17.84
N GLN A 313 -3.32 7.38 16.54
CA GLN A 313 -4.25 8.41 16.04
C GLN A 313 -5.68 8.18 16.57
N SER A 314 -6.15 6.94 16.64
CA SER A 314 -7.53 6.64 17.06
C SER A 314 -7.83 7.01 18.52
N LYS A 315 -6.78 7.16 19.34
CA LYS A 315 -6.87 7.39 20.79
C LYS A 315 -6.64 8.84 21.18
N ASP A 316 -6.22 9.70 20.26
CA ASP A 316 -5.82 11.08 20.54
C ASP A 316 -6.41 12.05 19.49
N LYS A 317 -7.27 12.96 19.95
CA LYS A 317 -7.94 13.95 19.08
C LYS A 317 -7.02 15.11 18.70
N ASP A 318 -5.95 15.33 19.44
CA ASP A 318 -4.97 16.38 19.16
C ASP A 318 -4.01 15.96 18.04
N VAL A 319 -4.07 14.70 17.60
CA VAL A 319 -3.42 14.20 16.38
C VAL A 319 -4.26 14.56 15.17
N GLY A 320 -3.73 15.40 14.28
CA GLY A 320 -4.40 15.81 13.05
C GLY A 320 -4.41 14.73 11.97
N GLY A 321 -3.39 13.89 11.93
CA GLY A 321 -3.24 12.89 10.89
C GLY A 321 -1.84 12.31 10.80
N PHE A 322 -1.59 11.57 9.74
CA PHE A 322 -0.27 11.06 9.40
C PHE A 322 -0.08 10.94 7.89
N MET A 323 1.17 10.96 7.44
CA MET A 323 1.56 10.60 6.08
C MET A 323 2.48 9.39 6.11
N VAL A 324 2.18 8.35 5.34
CA VAL A 324 2.90 7.06 5.40
C VAL A 324 2.81 6.32 4.06
N ALA A 325 3.67 5.32 3.87
CA ALA A 325 3.55 4.36 2.78
C ALA A 325 2.30 3.47 2.95
N GLU A 326 1.71 3.06 1.85
CA GLU A 326 0.66 2.04 1.85
C GLU A 326 1.19 0.67 2.33
N PRO A 327 0.35 -0.23 2.87
CA PRO A 327 -1.12 -0.19 2.94
C PRO A 327 -1.66 0.44 4.24
N VAL A 328 -0.80 1.09 5.04
CA VAL A 328 -1.14 1.56 6.38
C VAL A 328 -2.29 2.57 6.36
N GLY A 329 -2.27 3.52 5.42
CA GLY A 329 -3.31 4.54 5.32
C GLY A 329 -4.63 4.01 4.81
N THR A 330 -4.64 3.19 3.75
CA THR A 330 -5.87 2.54 3.28
C THR A 330 -6.48 1.65 4.36
N LYS A 331 -5.66 0.92 5.13
CA LYS A 331 -6.13 0.15 6.29
C LYS A 331 -6.83 1.05 7.31
N ALA A 332 -6.22 2.19 7.69
CA ALA A 332 -6.82 3.13 8.64
C ALA A 332 -8.17 3.69 8.17
N ILE A 333 -8.34 3.91 6.86
CA ILE A 333 -9.60 4.36 6.27
C ILE A 333 -10.66 3.26 6.34
N VAL A 334 -10.30 2.03 5.95
CA VAL A 334 -11.23 0.87 5.97
C VAL A 334 -11.68 0.55 7.39
N THR A 335 -10.81 0.70 8.39
CA THR A 335 -11.16 0.50 9.81
C THR A 335 -11.85 1.72 10.44
N GLY A 336 -12.11 2.78 9.68
CA GLY A 336 -12.84 3.96 10.15
C GLY A 336 -12.06 4.87 11.12
N VAL A 337 -10.73 4.75 11.17
CA VAL A 337 -9.85 5.54 12.07
C VAL A 337 -9.44 6.88 11.44
N GLY A 338 -9.48 6.98 10.11
CA GLY A 338 -9.13 8.21 9.41
C GLY A 338 -9.80 8.35 8.06
N ASP A 339 -9.69 9.55 7.48
CA ASP A 339 -10.18 9.87 6.14
C ASP A 339 -9.00 10.27 5.24
N LEU A 340 -9.11 9.99 3.94
CA LEU A 340 -8.09 10.40 2.95
C LEU A 340 -8.01 11.93 2.85
N THR A 341 -6.81 12.50 3.09
CA THR A 341 -6.53 13.92 2.82
C THR A 341 -5.94 14.11 1.43
N TYR A 342 -4.96 13.30 1.02
CA TYR A 342 -4.42 13.24 -0.34
C TYR A 342 -3.54 12.00 -0.53
N LEU A 343 -3.37 11.57 -1.78
CA LEU A 343 -2.28 10.69 -2.20
C LEU A 343 -1.04 11.53 -2.51
N SER A 344 0.15 10.97 -2.28
CA SER A 344 1.40 11.69 -2.55
C SER A 344 1.57 12.07 -4.02
N SER A 345 0.98 11.30 -4.94
CA SER A 345 0.94 11.60 -6.37
C SER A 345 0.17 12.88 -6.71
N GLU A 346 -0.76 13.32 -5.85
CA GLU A 346 -1.47 14.59 -6.04
C GLU A 346 -0.54 15.78 -5.77
N LEU A 347 0.47 15.59 -4.91
CA LEU A 347 1.47 16.62 -4.60
C LEU A 347 2.71 16.54 -5.48
N TRP A 348 3.13 15.35 -5.91
CA TRP A 348 4.25 15.17 -6.83
C TRP A 348 4.03 13.89 -7.66
N PRO A 349 3.39 13.99 -8.83
CA PRO A 349 3.20 12.84 -9.71
C PRO A 349 4.50 12.13 -10.07
N ASN A 350 4.51 10.80 -9.94
CA ASN A 350 5.61 9.88 -10.25
C ASN A 350 6.90 10.14 -9.45
N HIS A 351 6.77 10.67 -8.23
CA HIS A 351 7.92 10.94 -7.37
C HIS A 351 8.63 9.66 -6.90
N PRO A 352 9.97 9.67 -6.74
CA PRO A 352 10.67 8.59 -6.06
C PRO A 352 10.43 8.64 -4.54
N CYS A 353 10.53 7.50 -3.86
CA CYS A 353 10.44 7.42 -2.40
C CYS A 353 11.44 6.40 -1.83
N CYS A 354 11.15 5.10 -1.95
CA CYS A 354 12.10 4.05 -1.62
C CYS A 354 12.96 3.66 -2.82
N VAL A 355 14.19 3.24 -2.53
CA VAL A 355 15.24 2.91 -3.49
C VAL A 355 15.90 1.59 -3.10
N ILE A 356 16.52 0.93 -4.07
CA ILE A 356 17.35 -0.25 -3.86
C ILE A 356 18.80 0.21 -3.80
N VAL A 357 19.43 -0.01 -2.65
CA VAL A 357 20.83 0.34 -2.41
C VAL A 357 21.64 -0.90 -2.08
N LEU A 358 22.79 -1.04 -2.71
CA LEU A 358 23.74 -2.13 -2.50
C LEU A 358 25.08 -1.57 -2.02
N ARG A 359 25.86 -2.37 -1.29
CA ARG A 359 27.22 -1.99 -0.88
C ARG A 359 28.21 -2.10 -2.03
N ASP A 360 29.19 -1.20 -2.06
CA ASP A 360 30.22 -1.16 -3.12
C ASP A 360 31.00 -2.49 -3.19
N ASP A 361 31.35 -3.06 -2.03
CA ASP A 361 32.10 -4.32 -1.94
C ASP A 361 31.36 -5.50 -2.59
N VAL A 362 30.02 -5.53 -2.52
CA VAL A 362 29.18 -6.55 -3.17
C VAL A 362 29.10 -6.33 -4.68
N ILE A 363 28.95 -5.07 -5.11
CA ILE A 363 28.92 -4.69 -6.53
C ILE A 363 30.23 -5.06 -7.22
N GLU A 364 31.36 -4.74 -6.59
CA GLU A 364 32.71 -5.03 -7.11
C GLU A 364 33.01 -6.52 -7.13
N PHE A 365 32.50 -7.28 -6.15
CA PHE A 365 32.74 -8.72 -6.05
C PHE A 365 32.07 -9.52 -7.18
N ASP A 366 30.84 -9.16 -7.55
CA ASP A 366 30.10 -9.89 -8.58
C ASP A 366 29.07 -9.00 -9.31
N PRO A 367 29.51 -8.19 -10.29
CA PRO A 367 28.62 -7.29 -11.03
C PRO A 367 27.59 -8.05 -11.87
N ASP A 368 27.86 -9.29 -12.29
CA ASP A 368 26.91 -10.11 -13.04
C ASP A 368 25.71 -10.53 -12.17
N ALA A 369 25.96 -10.90 -10.91
CA ALA A 369 24.89 -11.14 -9.94
C ALA A 369 24.04 -9.90 -9.69
N ILE A 370 24.66 -8.71 -9.63
CA ILE A 370 23.94 -7.45 -9.46
C ILE A 370 23.10 -7.12 -10.70
N GLN A 371 23.66 -7.26 -11.90
CA GLN A 371 22.91 -7.06 -13.14
C GLN A 371 21.72 -8.02 -13.24
N GLU A 372 21.90 -9.29 -12.89
CA GLU A 372 20.82 -10.28 -12.88
C GLU A 372 19.73 -9.91 -11.87
N PHE A 373 20.12 -9.57 -10.63
CA PHE A 373 19.20 -9.15 -9.57
C PHE A 373 18.38 -7.91 -9.96
N VAL A 374 19.02 -6.88 -10.51
CA VAL A 374 18.34 -5.65 -10.98
C VAL A 374 17.40 -5.97 -12.14
N SER A 375 17.83 -6.79 -13.10
CA SER A 375 16.99 -7.19 -14.25
C SER A 375 15.75 -7.95 -13.80
N MET A 376 15.91 -8.91 -12.90
CA MET A 376 14.80 -9.69 -12.35
C MET A 376 13.87 -8.84 -11.47
N SER A 377 14.40 -7.85 -10.76
CA SER A 377 13.60 -6.89 -9.99
C SER A 377 12.71 -6.04 -10.90
N VAL A 378 13.18 -5.61 -12.07
CA VAL A 378 12.36 -4.91 -13.07
C VAL A 378 11.22 -5.79 -13.58
N VAL A 379 11.48 -7.06 -13.88
CA VAL A 379 10.44 -8.02 -14.29
C VAL A 379 9.42 -8.23 -13.17
N ALA A 380 9.88 -8.38 -11.92
CA ALA A 380 8.99 -8.49 -10.75
C ALA A 380 8.11 -7.25 -10.57
N GLY A 381 8.65 -6.06 -10.83
CA GLY A 381 7.90 -4.80 -10.81
C GLY A 381 6.76 -4.76 -11.84
N GLN A 382 7.02 -5.23 -13.08
CA GLN A 382 6.00 -5.38 -14.12
C GLN A 382 4.95 -6.42 -13.74
N PHE A 383 5.35 -7.54 -13.15
CA PHE A 383 4.43 -8.56 -12.64
C PHE A 383 3.44 -7.98 -11.61
N VAL A 384 3.91 -7.13 -10.69
CA VAL A 384 3.04 -6.49 -9.69
C VAL A 384 1.95 -5.63 -10.35
N THR A 385 2.29 -4.89 -11.41
CA THR A 385 1.33 -4.07 -12.16
C THR A 385 0.38 -4.92 -13.03
N GLN A 386 0.88 -5.99 -13.66
CA GLN A 386 0.09 -6.84 -14.55
C GLN A 386 -0.87 -7.77 -13.80
N TYR A 387 -0.47 -8.23 -12.61
CA TYR A 387 -1.21 -9.23 -11.83
C TYR A 387 -1.46 -8.76 -10.38
N PRO A 388 -2.17 -7.62 -10.18
CA PRO A 388 -2.34 -7.03 -8.86
C PRO A 388 -3.05 -7.96 -7.85
N ASP A 389 -3.92 -8.86 -8.30
CA ASP A 389 -4.65 -9.80 -7.44
C ASP A 389 -3.72 -10.87 -6.85
N ILE A 390 -2.74 -11.32 -7.65
CA ILE A 390 -1.73 -12.30 -7.22
C ILE A 390 -0.69 -11.57 -6.36
N ALA A 391 -0.21 -10.41 -6.83
CA ALA A 391 0.74 -9.59 -6.11
C ALA A 391 0.23 -9.19 -4.71
N ALA A 392 -1.06 -8.91 -4.56
CA ALA A 392 -1.66 -8.63 -3.26
C ALA A 392 -1.56 -9.81 -2.28
N LYS A 393 -1.73 -11.05 -2.75
CA LYS A 393 -1.56 -12.26 -1.92
C LYS A 393 -0.10 -12.45 -1.54
N VAL A 394 0.80 -12.33 -2.52
CA VAL A 394 2.26 -12.37 -2.31
C VAL A 394 2.69 -11.34 -1.28
N ALA A 395 2.13 -10.13 -1.34
CA ALA A 395 2.44 -9.07 -0.39
C ALA A 395 2.00 -9.40 1.04
N VAL A 396 0.85 -10.05 1.24
CA VAL A 396 0.44 -10.52 2.58
C VAL A 396 1.46 -11.52 3.11
N ASP A 397 1.77 -12.55 2.32
CA ASP A 397 2.68 -13.63 2.75
C ASP A 397 4.11 -13.13 2.99
N PHE A 398 4.56 -12.14 2.21
CA PHE A 398 5.91 -11.61 2.29
C PHE A 398 6.08 -10.52 3.36
N LEU A 399 5.13 -9.59 3.47
CA LEU A 399 5.24 -8.44 4.38
C LEU A 399 4.75 -8.82 5.79
N ASP A 400 3.78 -9.72 5.89
CA ASP A 400 3.16 -10.14 7.16
C ASP A 400 3.02 -11.67 7.29
N PRO A 401 4.13 -12.44 7.13
CA PRO A 401 4.10 -13.91 7.18
C PRO A 401 3.49 -14.47 8.47
N ASP A 402 3.70 -13.78 9.60
CA ASP A 402 3.21 -14.20 10.92
C ASP A 402 1.80 -13.65 11.25
N SER A 403 1.19 -12.90 10.33
CA SER A 403 -0.11 -12.23 10.53
C SER A 403 -0.19 -11.26 11.72
N ASN A 404 0.96 -10.78 12.22
CA ASN A 404 1.06 -9.86 13.36
C ASN A 404 0.58 -8.43 13.02
N ILE A 405 0.71 -8.02 11.76
CA ILE A 405 0.27 -6.70 11.29
C ILE A 405 -1.22 -6.75 10.89
N GLY A 406 -1.72 -7.92 10.50
CA GLY A 406 -3.08 -8.13 10.05
C GLY A 406 -3.32 -7.59 8.64
N LEU A 407 -2.35 -7.74 7.74
CA LEU A 407 -2.53 -7.38 6.33
C LEU A 407 -3.53 -8.30 5.64
N LYS A 408 -4.33 -7.76 4.72
CA LYS A 408 -5.35 -8.51 3.97
C LYS A 408 -5.23 -8.22 2.48
N ALA A 409 -5.29 -9.27 1.66
CA ALA A 409 -5.12 -9.15 0.21
C ALA A 409 -6.08 -8.13 -0.43
N PRO A 410 -7.39 -8.05 -0.07
CA PRO A 410 -8.28 -7.05 -0.66
C PRO A 410 -7.85 -5.59 -0.40
N VAL A 411 -7.22 -5.32 0.74
CA VAL A 411 -6.69 -3.98 1.07
C VAL A 411 -5.51 -3.66 0.16
N ILE A 412 -4.58 -4.60 0.01
CA ILE A 412 -3.40 -4.43 -0.87
C ILE A 412 -3.83 -4.36 -2.34
N GLU A 413 -4.76 -5.20 -2.77
CA GLU A 413 -5.30 -5.19 -4.13
C GLU A 413 -5.91 -3.83 -4.48
N LYS A 414 -6.67 -3.23 -3.55
CA LYS A 414 -7.18 -1.86 -3.70
C LYS A 414 -6.05 -0.85 -3.85
N VAL A 415 -4.98 -0.96 -3.03
CA VAL A 415 -3.79 -0.11 -3.17
C VAL A 415 -3.15 -0.27 -4.55
N LEU A 416 -2.97 -1.50 -5.06
CA LEU A 416 -2.32 -1.76 -6.34
C LEU A 416 -3.18 -1.35 -7.56
N LYS A 417 -4.51 -1.36 -7.44
CA LYS A 417 -5.43 -0.99 -8.55
C LYS A 417 -5.81 0.49 -8.59
N ASN A 418 -5.67 1.21 -7.48
CA ASN A 418 -6.09 2.62 -7.41
C ASN A 418 -5.23 3.51 -8.31
N GLN A 419 -5.87 4.38 -9.10
CA GLN A 419 -5.18 5.38 -9.89
C GLN A 419 -4.45 6.38 -8.99
N GLY A 420 -3.20 6.73 -9.34
CA GLY A 420 -2.35 7.61 -8.53
C GLY A 420 -1.66 6.91 -7.34
N SER A 421 -1.88 5.62 -7.16
CA SER A 421 -1.19 4.82 -6.15
C SER A 421 0.25 4.48 -6.57
N ILE A 422 0.84 3.47 -5.92
CA ILE A 422 2.18 2.94 -6.18
C ILE A 422 2.37 2.50 -7.64
N ILE A 423 3.54 2.81 -8.19
CA ILE A 423 3.98 2.41 -9.53
C ILE A 423 5.21 1.52 -9.38
N THR A 424 5.14 0.31 -9.94
CA THR A 424 6.21 -0.70 -9.82
C THR A 424 6.79 -1.14 -11.16
N ASP A 425 6.16 -0.79 -12.28
CA ASP A 425 6.62 -1.13 -13.63
C ASP A 425 7.53 -0.04 -14.27
N ASP A 426 7.82 1.02 -13.52
CA ASP A 426 8.82 2.04 -13.85
C ASP A 426 9.72 2.31 -12.64
N LEU A 427 10.83 1.57 -12.59
CA LEU A 427 11.79 1.58 -11.50
C LEU A 427 13.09 2.32 -11.85
N TYR A 428 13.12 3.03 -12.98
CA TYR A 428 14.33 3.70 -13.46
C TYR A 428 14.68 4.91 -12.57
N PRO A 429 15.89 5.00 -12.00
CA PRO A 429 16.29 6.13 -11.17
C PRO A 429 16.41 7.42 -11.99
N ASN A 430 15.78 8.49 -11.49
CA ASN A 430 15.94 9.82 -12.05
C ASN A 430 16.80 10.68 -11.11
N ILE A 431 18.02 11.00 -11.55
CA ILE A 431 18.99 11.79 -10.76
C ILE A 431 18.43 13.16 -10.38
N ASN A 432 17.74 13.85 -11.29
CA ASN A 432 17.19 15.19 -11.01
C ASN A 432 16.09 15.15 -9.94
N ASP A 433 15.28 14.10 -9.91
CA ASP A 433 14.25 13.93 -8.88
C ASP A 433 14.88 13.65 -7.51
N LEU A 434 15.92 12.80 -7.47
CA LEU A 434 16.68 12.53 -6.24
C LEU A 434 17.42 13.78 -5.74
N ASP A 435 18.01 14.55 -6.65
CA ASP A 435 18.68 15.81 -6.34
C ASP A 435 17.70 16.84 -5.77
N ARG A 436 16.50 16.92 -6.36
CA ARG A 436 15.43 17.81 -5.87
C ARG A 436 15.01 17.48 -4.44
N ILE A 437 14.98 16.19 -4.05
CA ILE A 437 14.69 15.78 -2.68
C ILE A 437 15.74 16.35 -1.71
N GLN A 438 17.03 16.13 -1.97
CA GLN A 438 18.08 16.62 -1.06
C GLN A 438 18.14 18.15 -1.00
N ILE A 439 17.93 18.84 -2.14
CA ILE A 439 17.90 20.31 -2.20
C ILE A 439 16.75 20.85 -1.36
N TYR A 440 15.53 20.31 -1.53
CA TYR A 440 14.38 20.78 -0.75
C TYR A 440 14.60 20.54 0.74
N MET A 441 15.02 19.33 1.11
CA MET A 441 15.27 18.98 2.52
C MET A 441 16.36 19.88 3.14
N ARG A 442 17.44 20.15 2.41
CA ARG A 442 18.53 21.00 2.89
C ARG A 442 18.11 22.46 3.00
N GLU A 443 17.61 23.03 1.90
CA GLU A 443 17.42 24.48 1.76
C GLU A 443 16.11 24.98 2.37
N LYS A 444 15.04 24.17 2.31
CA LYS A 444 13.71 24.55 2.80
C LYS A 444 13.41 23.99 4.18
N MET A 445 13.97 22.84 4.54
CA MET A 445 13.71 22.19 5.82
C MET A 445 14.88 22.25 6.78
N GLY A 446 16.09 22.58 6.32
CA GLY A 446 17.29 22.67 7.15
C GLY A 446 17.84 21.32 7.62
N ILE A 447 17.43 20.21 6.98
CA ILE A 447 17.82 18.84 7.33
C ILE A 447 18.53 18.14 6.17
N GLY A 448 19.32 17.13 6.48
CA GLY A 448 20.11 16.41 5.48
C GLY A 448 21.38 17.15 5.03
N THR A 449 22.17 16.44 4.23
CA THR A 449 23.45 16.89 3.67
C THR A 449 23.42 16.70 2.17
N LEU A 450 23.93 17.68 1.41
CA LEU A 450 24.05 17.56 -0.04
C LEU A 450 25.17 16.58 -0.40
N ILE A 451 24.90 15.67 -1.32
CA ILE A 451 25.83 14.70 -1.87
C ILE A 451 25.91 14.83 -3.39
N ASP A 452 27.00 14.31 -3.95
CA ASP A 452 27.20 14.16 -5.39
C ASP A 452 26.36 12.99 -5.91
N MET A 453 25.24 13.30 -6.59
CA MET A 453 24.29 12.28 -7.04
C MET A 453 24.88 11.35 -8.10
N GLU A 454 25.77 11.84 -8.95
CA GLU A 454 26.43 11.03 -9.99
C GLU A 454 27.38 9.99 -9.37
N LYS A 455 27.89 10.26 -8.16
CA LYS A 455 28.67 9.26 -7.40
C LYS A 455 27.81 8.31 -6.61
N PHE A 456 26.60 8.71 -6.23
CA PHE A 456 25.72 7.88 -5.41
C PHE A 456 24.86 6.94 -6.24
N VAL A 457 24.38 7.39 -7.41
CA VAL A 457 23.52 6.63 -8.30
C VAL A 457 24.36 5.91 -9.34
N ASP A 458 24.21 4.59 -9.42
CA ASP A 458 24.85 3.75 -10.43
C ASP A 458 23.81 3.25 -11.44
N LEU A 459 23.73 3.94 -12.58
CA LEU A 459 22.75 3.66 -13.62
C LEU A 459 23.10 2.46 -14.51
N GLN A 460 24.33 1.93 -14.44
CA GLN A 460 24.79 0.90 -15.38
C GLN A 460 23.85 -0.32 -15.43
N PHE A 461 23.35 -0.72 -14.26
CA PHE A 461 22.46 -1.88 -14.11
C PHE A 461 21.03 -1.57 -14.56
N ALA A 462 20.51 -0.41 -14.16
CA ALA A 462 19.16 0.05 -14.50
C ALA A 462 19.00 0.31 -16.00
N ASP A 463 20.02 0.89 -16.66
CA ASP A 463 20.04 1.15 -18.10
C ASP A 463 19.80 -0.12 -18.91
N ILE A 464 20.54 -1.19 -18.58
CA ILE A 464 20.43 -2.48 -19.26
C ILE A 464 19.09 -3.14 -18.93
N ALA A 465 18.74 -3.21 -17.64
CA ALA A 465 17.54 -3.89 -17.16
C ALA A 465 16.26 -3.27 -17.71
N CYS A 466 16.08 -1.95 -17.55
CA CYS A 466 14.89 -1.24 -17.98
C CYS A 466 14.76 -1.22 -19.50
N LYS A 467 15.86 -1.05 -20.25
CA LYS A 467 15.84 -1.11 -21.72
C LYS A 467 15.43 -2.49 -22.21
N LYS A 468 15.98 -3.56 -21.65
CA LYS A 468 15.67 -4.95 -22.04
C LYS A 468 14.21 -5.32 -21.73
N ALA A 469 13.68 -4.86 -20.61
CA ALA A 469 12.30 -5.09 -20.20
C ALA A 469 11.28 -4.16 -20.88
N GLY A 470 11.71 -3.22 -21.72
CA GLY A 470 10.83 -2.27 -22.41
C GLY A 470 10.11 -1.32 -21.46
N VAL A 471 10.75 -0.94 -20.34
CA VAL A 471 10.18 -0.01 -19.35
C VAL A 471 9.89 1.34 -19.99
N ILE A 472 8.65 1.80 -19.84
CA ILE A 472 8.24 3.14 -20.24
C ILE A 472 8.48 4.07 -19.06
N GLN A 473 9.53 4.89 -19.15
CA GLN A 473 9.83 5.88 -18.12
C GLN A 473 8.74 6.94 -18.06
N ARG A 474 8.16 7.12 -16.87
CA ARG A 474 7.19 8.15 -16.56
C ARG A 474 7.93 9.30 -15.87
N PRO A 475 8.07 10.47 -16.54
CA PRO A 475 8.74 11.60 -15.92
C PRO A 475 7.95 12.05 -14.68
N SER A 476 8.68 12.43 -13.64
CA SER A 476 8.07 13.13 -12.53
C SER A 476 7.70 14.55 -12.96
N ILE A 477 6.60 15.06 -12.42
CA ILE A 477 6.22 16.46 -12.60
C ILE A 477 6.23 17.03 -11.20
N TYR A 478 7.27 17.77 -10.83
CA TYR A 478 7.28 18.49 -9.57
C TYR A 478 6.44 19.76 -9.72
N PRO A 479 5.23 19.80 -9.16
CA PRO A 479 4.35 20.93 -9.37
C PRO A 479 4.74 22.09 -8.46
N ASP A 480 4.26 23.27 -8.83
CA ASP A 480 4.18 24.38 -7.90
C ASP A 480 3.32 23.98 -6.67
N PRO A 481 3.76 24.23 -5.42
CA PRO A 481 3.03 23.83 -4.22
C PRO A 481 1.58 24.34 -4.18
N ALA A 482 1.31 25.56 -4.65
CA ALA A 482 -0.05 26.11 -4.68
C ALA A 482 -0.96 25.33 -5.64
N LYS A 483 -0.40 24.93 -6.79
CA LYS A 483 -1.10 24.05 -7.74
C LYS A 483 -1.35 22.65 -7.18
N ALA A 484 -0.39 22.09 -6.45
CA ALA A 484 -0.57 20.82 -5.75
C ALA A 484 -1.70 20.90 -4.71
N LEU A 485 -1.71 21.97 -3.91
CA LEU A 485 -2.76 22.19 -2.93
C LEU A 485 -4.14 22.37 -3.60
N SER A 486 -4.22 23.10 -4.72
CA SER A 486 -5.50 23.30 -5.41
C SER A 486 -6.09 21.97 -5.89
N ILE A 487 -5.28 21.06 -6.43
CA ILE A 487 -5.72 19.71 -6.83
C ILE A 487 -6.35 18.97 -5.65
N VAL A 488 -5.71 19.01 -4.48
CA VAL A 488 -6.21 18.35 -3.27
C VAL A 488 -7.54 18.99 -2.81
N LEU A 489 -7.60 20.33 -2.75
CA LEU A 489 -8.79 21.04 -2.31
C LEU A 489 -9.98 20.82 -3.26
N ASP A 490 -9.75 20.87 -4.58
CA ASP A 490 -10.76 20.63 -5.59
C ASP A 490 -11.33 19.21 -5.46
N ARG A 491 -10.46 18.20 -5.30
CA ARG A 491 -10.90 16.82 -5.06
C ARG A 491 -11.77 16.73 -3.81
N MET A 492 -11.36 17.41 -2.72
CA MET A 492 -12.12 17.41 -1.46
C MET A 492 -13.48 18.09 -1.58
N GLN A 493 -13.59 19.21 -2.33
CA GLN A 493 -14.85 19.91 -2.57
C GLN A 493 -15.86 19.06 -3.35
N HIS A 494 -15.38 18.20 -4.26
CA HIS A 494 -16.21 17.31 -5.08
C HIS A 494 -16.51 15.95 -4.42
N VAL A 495 -16.05 15.73 -3.19
CA VAL A 495 -16.57 14.63 -2.36
C VAL A 495 -18.01 15.03 -1.98
N PRO A 496 -19.03 14.15 -2.05
CA PRO A 496 -20.35 14.48 -1.49
C PRO A 496 -20.23 14.76 0.02
N ALA A 497 -20.94 15.75 0.53
CA ALA A 497 -20.98 16.04 1.96
C ALA A 497 -22.01 15.11 2.64
N LYS A 498 -21.53 14.08 3.34
CA LYS A 498 -22.33 13.12 4.16
C LYS A 498 -23.35 12.27 3.38
N PRO A 499 -23.84 11.15 3.96
CA PRO A 499 -24.90 10.35 3.34
C PRO A 499 -26.11 11.26 3.19
N VAL A 500 -26.71 11.26 2.00
CA VAL A 500 -28.04 11.84 1.79
C VAL A 500 -28.96 11.15 2.80
N GLU A 501 -29.49 11.91 3.76
CA GLU A 501 -30.63 11.47 4.56
C GLU A 501 -31.72 11.00 3.60
N GLN A 502 -32.23 9.80 3.83
CA GLN A 502 -33.34 9.22 3.09
C GLN A 502 -34.57 10.12 3.19
N SER A 503 -34.68 11.12 2.32
CA SER A 503 -35.97 11.68 1.94
C SER A 503 -36.45 10.93 0.70
N ASP A 504 -37.24 9.88 0.97
CA ASP A 504 -38.19 9.21 0.09
C ASP A 504 -38.09 9.53 -1.41
N ILE A 505 -37.11 8.96 -2.12
CA ILE A 505 -37.33 8.64 -3.53
C ILE A 505 -38.12 7.34 -3.55
N LYS A 506 -39.45 7.46 -3.46
CA LYS A 506 -40.35 6.35 -3.81
C LYS A 506 -40.34 6.17 -5.33
N VAL A 507 -39.41 5.36 -5.82
CA VAL A 507 -39.55 4.74 -7.14
C VAL A 507 -40.53 3.58 -6.97
N SER A 508 -41.78 3.77 -7.38
CA SER A 508 -42.70 2.65 -7.61
C SER A 508 -42.65 2.32 -9.09
N VAL A 509 -41.91 1.29 -9.48
CA VAL A 509 -42.05 0.71 -10.82
C VAL A 509 -43.11 -0.36 -10.70
N LYS A 510 -44.35 -0.03 -11.09
CA LYS A 510 -45.38 -1.07 -11.19
C LYS A 510 -44.90 -2.15 -12.17
N ASN A 511 -44.77 -3.39 -11.66
CA ASN A 511 -44.50 -4.64 -12.38
C ASN A 511 -44.74 -4.55 -13.89
N ILE A 512 -43.67 -4.44 -14.67
CA ILE A 512 -43.74 -4.49 -16.13
C ILE A 512 -43.82 -5.98 -16.51
N ASN A 513 -45.03 -6.44 -16.82
CA ASN A 513 -45.28 -7.81 -17.25
C ASN A 513 -44.62 -8.12 -18.61
N LEU A 514 -44.01 -9.31 -18.70
CA LEU A 514 -43.59 -10.07 -19.89
C LEU A 514 -43.82 -9.37 -21.24
N VAL A 515 -42.77 -8.76 -21.81
CA VAL A 515 -42.80 -8.24 -23.18
C VAL A 515 -42.21 -9.27 -24.13
N HIS A 516 -43.06 -9.85 -24.99
CA HIS A 516 -42.70 -10.86 -25.97
C HIS A 516 -42.47 -10.26 -27.37
N HIS A 517 -41.31 -10.54 -27.99
CA HIS A 517 -41.09 -10.26 -29.41
C HIS A 517 -40.63 -11.52 -30.16
N THR A 518 -41.28 -11.81 -31.29
CA THR A 518 -40.91 -12.92 -32.20
C THR A 518 -40.41 -12.33 -33.51
N TYR A 519 -39.20 -12.68 -33.94
CA TYR A 519 -38.69 -12.29 -35.27
C TYR A 519 -38.68 -13.50 -36.21
N PRO A 520 -39.26 -13.39 -37.43
CA PRO A 520 -39.08 -14.40 -38.45
C PRO A 520 -37.77 -14.12 -39.20
N ASN A 521 -36.81 -15.04 -39.14
CA ASN A 521 -35.64 -15.02 -40.02
C ASN A 521 -35.34 -16.44 -40.50
N ASN A 522 -35.15 -16.62 -41.82
CA ASN A 522 -34.65 -17.82 -42.48
C ASN A 522 -34.93 -19.16 -41.77
N ASN A 523 -36.22 -19.53 -41.69
CA ASN A 523 -36.68 -20.87 -41.29
C ASN A 523 -36.44 -21.31 -39.82
N LYS A 524 -36.06 -20.41 -38.89
CA LYS A 524 -36.07 -20.64 -37.43
C LYS A 524 -36.62 -19.40 -36.67
N PRO A 525 -37.68 -19.51 -35.84
CA PRO A 525 -38.17 -18.39 -35.03
C PRO A 525 -37.30 -18.21 -33.78
N TYR A 526 -36.72 -17.02 -33.60
CA TYR A 526 -36.06 -16.62 -32.35
C TYR A 526 -37.07 -15.89 -31.45
N GLN A 527 -37.07 -16.22 -30.16
CA GLN A 527 -37.89 -15.52 -29.16
C GLN A 527 -37.04 -15.05 -27.99
N PHE A 528 -37.18 -13.76 -27.70
CA PHE A 528 -36.59 -13.14 -26.54
C PHE A 528 -37.65 -12.98 -25.45
N ILE A 529 -37.30 -13.35 -24.23
CA ILE A 529 -38.10 -13.11 -23.03
C ILE A 529 -37.30 -12.15 -22.16
N ALA A 530 -37.87 -10.97 -21.87
CA ALA A 530 -37.30 -10.02 -20.93
C ALA A 530 -38.29 -9.81 -19.77
N HIS A 531 -37.79 -9.87 -18.55
CA HIS A 531 -38.56 -9.68 -17.33
C HIS A 531 -37.80 -8.76 -16.38
N ILE A 532 -38.50 -7.79 -15.78
CA ILE A 532 -37.94 -6.89 -14.77
C ILE A 532 -38.92 -6.89 -13.60
N TYR A 533 -38.42 -7.12 -12.39
CA TYR A 533 -39.25 -7.08 -11.19
C TYR A 533 -38.51 -6.42 -10.04
N ASP A 534 -39.27 -5.75 -9.18
CA ASP A 534 -38.75 -4.98 -8.06
C ASP A 534 -38.44 -5.88 -6.85
N THR A 535 -37.47 -5.48 -6.05
CA THR A 535 -37.10 -6.12 -4.79
C THR A 535 -37.00 -5.04 -3.70
N PRO A 536 -36.98 -5.40 -2.41
CA PRO A 536 -36.87 -4.42 -1.31
C PRO A 536 -35.61 -3.53 -1.35
N GLU A 537 -34.59 -3.91 -2.13
CA GLU A 537 -33.29 -3.21 -2.20
C GLU A 537 -32.94 -2.72 -3.61
N GLY A 538 -33.81 -2.91 -4.59
CA GLY A 538 -33.59 -2.51 -5.99
C GLY A 538 -34.44 -3.31 -6.96
N CYS A 539 -33.90 -3.80 -8.07
CA CYS A 539 -34.67 -4.62 -9.03
C CYS A 539 -33.82 -5.70 -9.70
N ASN A 540 -34.45 -6.80 -10.12
CA ASN A 540 -33.82 -7.86 -10.90
C ASN A 540 -34.27 -7.81 -12.35
N ILE A 541 -33.34 -8.12 -13.26
CA ILE A 541 -33.55 -8.12 -14.71
C ILE A 541 -33.16 -9.49 -15.25
N VAL A 542 -34.07 -10.11 -16.00
CA VAL A 542 -33.87 -11.40 -16.67
C VAL A 542 -34.08 -11.22 -18.17
N ILE A 543 -33.12 -11.65 -18.99
CA ILE A 543 -33.22 -11.64 -20.45
C ILE A 543 -32.83 -13.01 -20.97
N LEU A 544 -33.72 -13.69 -21.68
CA LEU A 544 -33.49 -15.02 -22.25
C LEU A 544 -33.70 -14.98 -23.76
N ASP A 545 -32.72 -15.45 -24.52
CA ASP A 545 -32.81 -15.80 -25.93
C ASP A 545 -33.08 -17.30 -26.05
N ILE A 546 -34.28 -17.65 -26.51
CA ILE A 546 -34.72 -19.03 -26.66
C ILE A 546 -34.68 -19.40 -28.14
N ILE A 547 -33.73 -20.26 -28.48
CA ILE A 547 -33.57 -20.82 -29.82
C ILE A 547 -34.19 -22.22 -29.82
N VAL A 548 -35.42 -22.34 -30.32
CA VAL A 548 -36.11 -23.63 -30.45
C VAL A 548 -36.25 -24.03 -31.91
N ASP A 549 -35.77 -25.22 -32.25
CA ASP A 549 -35.94 -25.79 -33.58
C ASP A 549 -37.38 -26.31 -33.77
N ARG A 550 -38.22 -25.48 -34.40
CA ARG A 550 -39.54 -25.79 -35.00
C ARG A 550 -40.64 -26.47 -34.16
N ASP A 551 -40.39 -26.95 -32.96
CA ASP A 551 -41.40 -27.55 -32.09
C ASP A 551 -42.15 -26.47 -31.27
N LYS A 552 -43.49 -26.47 -31.33
CA LYS A 552 -44.34 -25.52 -30.61
C LYS A 552 -44.58 -25.94 -29.17
N ASP A 553 -44.52 -27.24 -28.86
CA ASP A 553 -44.83 -27.76 -27.54
C ASP A 553 -43.66 -27.55 -26.56
N GLU A 554 -42.41 -27.70 -27.03
CA GLU A 554 -41.23 -27.36 -26.22
C GLU A 554 -41.26 -25.89 -25.77
N LYS A 555 -41.68 -24.98 -26.67
CA LYS A 555 -41.77 -23.54 -26.40
C LYS A 555 -42.76 -23.24 -25.28
N GLN A 556 -43.92 -23.90 -25.29
CA GLN A 556 -44.96 -23.66 -24.29
C GLN A 556 -44.52 -24.17 -22.91
N LYS A 557 -43.80 -25.29 -22.86
CA LYS A 557 -43.23 -25.85 -21.63
C LYS A 557 -42.19 -24.94 -20.99
N ILE A 558 -41.25 -24.41 -21.77
CA ILE A 558 -40.22 -23.47 -21.26
C ILE A 558 -40.88 -22.18 -20.74
N ARG A 559 -41.90 -21.68 -21.44
CA ARG A 559 -42.64 -20.49 -20.98
C ARG A 559 -43.39 -20.73 -19.67
N SER A 560 -44.05 -21.88 -19.52
CA SER A 560 -44.73 -22.25 -18.27
C SER A 560 -43.73 -22.30 -17.12
N PHE A 561 -42.60 -23.00 -17.34
CA PHE A 561 -41.54 -23.10 -16.35
C PHE A 561 -41.09 -21.71 -15.86
N LEU A 562 -40.79 -20.79 -16.77
CA LEU A 562 -40.35 -19.43 -16.41
C LEU A 562 -41.41 -18.63 -15.66
N GLY A 563 -42.69 -18.79 -16.01
CA GLY A 563 -43.79 -18.15 -15.29
C GLY A 563 -43.91 -18.65 -13.84
N ASP A 564 -43.61 -19.93 -13.61
CA ASP A 564 -43.73 -20.56 -12.30
C ASP A 564 -42.49 -20.36 -11.41
N HIS A 565 -41.31 -20.10 -12.00
CA HIS A 565 -40.02 -20.14 -11.30
C HIS A 565 -39.27 -18.79 -11.26
N ILE A 566 -39.73 -17.74 -11.92
CA ILE A 566 -39.15 -16.39 -11.72
C ILE A 566 -39.82 -15.76 -10.50
N THR A 567 -39.08 -15.60 -9.40
CA THR A 567 -39.58 -15.01 -8.14
C THR A 567 -38.62 -13.99 -7.56
N ASP A 568 -39.10 -13.17 -6.61
CA ASP A 568 -38.31 -12.13 -5.96
C ASP A 568 -37.15 -12.67 -5.10
N GLN A 569 -37.14 -13.97 -4.81
CA GLN A 569 -36.17 -14.62 -3.91
C GLN A 569 -35.13 -15.48 -4.61
N ASN A 570 -35.30 -15.76 -5.91
CA ASN A 570 -34.37 -16.63 -6.62
C ASN A 570 -33.06 -15.89 -6.96
N ASP A 571 -31.92 -16.53 -6.69
CA ASP A 571 -30.67 -16.08 -7.27
C ASP A 571 -30.58 -16.55 -8.73
N GLY A 572 -29.91 -15.76 -9.57
CA GLY A 572 -29.84 -16.03 -11.01
C GLY A 572 -29.21 -17.39 -11.32
N ILE A 573 -28.32 -17.89 -10.46
CA ILE A 573 -27.60 -19.16 -10.67
C ILE A 573 -28.55 -20.34 -10.47
N ASP A 574 -29.37 -20.30 -9.42
CA ASP A 574 -30.37 -21.33 -9.12
C ASP A 574 -31.46 -21.38 -10.19
N LEU A 575 -31.97 -20.21 -10.62
CA LEU A 575 -32.94 -20.13 -11.71
C LEU A 575 -32.42 -20.77 -13.02
N PHE A 576 -31.19 -20.46 -13.42
CA PHE A 576 -30.58 -21.06 -14.62
C PHE A 576 -30.27 -22.54 -14.44
N SER A 577 -29.93 -22.98 -13.23
CA SER A 577 -29.69 -24.40 -12.91
C SER A 577 -30.98 -25.21 -12.97
N GLN A 578 -32.07 -24.71 -12.39
CA GLN A 578 -33.39 -25.33 -12.45
C GLN A 578 -33.93 -25.38 -13.88
N LEU A 579 -33.75 -24.30 -14.65
CA LEU A 579 -34.12 -24.29 -16.08
C LEU A 579 -33.33 -25.36 -16.85
N ASN A 580 -32.03 -25.48 -16.62
CA ASN A 580 -31.19 -26.47 -17.28
C ASN A 580 -31.61 -27.90 -16.92
N ASN A 581 -31.93 -28.18 -15.65
CA ASN A 581 -32.45 -29.48 -15.21
C ASN A 581 -33.82 -29.77 -15.83
N PHE A 582 -34.72 -28.79 -15.88
CA PHE A 582 -36.01 -28.92 -16.53
C PHE A 582 -35.88 -29.28 -18.02
N LEU A 583 -34.97 -28.60 -18.75
CA LEU A 583 -34.70 -28.91 -20.15
C LEU A 583 -34.17 -30.35 -20.33
N LEU A 584 -33.28 -30.81 -19.44
CA LEU A 584 -32.73 -32.17 -19.43
C LEU A 584 -33.80 -33.23 -19.13
N ASP A 585 -34.60 -33.04 -18.07
CA ASP A 585 -35.62 -33.97 -17.62
C ASP A 585 -36.75 -34.13 -18.64
N GLN A 586 -37.15 -33.01 -19.26
CA GLN A 586 -38.15 -33.00 -20.32
C GLN A 586 -37.57 -33.41 -21.69
N LYS A 587 -36.26 -33.69 -21.76
CA LYS A 587 -35.50 -34.06 -22.98
C LYS A 587 -35.67 -33.06 -24.13
N LEU A 588 -35.80 -31.78 -23.79
CA LEU A 588 -36.00 -30.70 -24.76
C LEU A 588 -34.68 -30.38 -25.46
N THR A 589 -34.72 -30.11 -26.76
CA THR A 589 -33.50 -29.90 -27.57
C THR A 589 -33.16 -28.41 -27.78
N SER A 590 -33.97 -27.54 -27.19
CA SER A 590 -33.88 -26.08 -27.29
C SER A 590 -32.57 -25.52 -26.71
N GLN A 591 -31.93 -24.59 -27.42
CA GLN A 591 -30.81 -23.81 -26.88
C GLN A 591 -31.33 -22.54 -26.23
N VAL A 592 -31.19 -22.43 -24.90
CA VAL A 592 -31.53 -21.21 -24.17
C VAL A 592 -30.23 -20.51 -23.77
N LYS A 593 -30.09 -19.24 -24.13
CA LYS A 593 -29.03 -18.37 -23.64
C LYS A 593 -29.69 -17.24 -22.86
N GLY A 594 -29.03 -16.71 -21.85
CA GLY A 594 -29.69 -15.71 -21.03
C GLY A 594 -28.76 -14.94 -20.14
N LEU A 595 -29.31 -13.92 -19.49
CA LEU A 595 -28.67 -13.01 -18.56
C LEU A 595 -29.61 -12.79 -17.38
N PHE A 596 -29.07 -12.85 -16.16
CA PHE A 596 -29.72 -12.40 -14.94
C PHE A 596 -28.83 -11.35 -14.27
N ALA A 597 -29.39 -10.18 -13.99
CA ALA A 597 -28.71 -9.09 -13.31
C ALA A 597 -29.55 -8.60 -12.13
N ARG A 598 -28.88 -8.22 -11.04
CA ARG A 598 -29.46 -7.60 -9.84
C ARG A 598 -28.95 -6.18 -9.72
N LEU A 599 -29.85 -5.24 -9.60
CA LEU A 599 -29.54 -3.84 -9.36
C LEU A 599 -29.88 -3.53 -7.90
N ASN A 600 -28.93 -3.02 -7.14
CA ASN A 600 -29.14 -2.53 -5.78
C ASN A 600 -29.26 -1.01 -5.84
N THR A 601 -30.47 -0.49 -5.62
CA THR A 601 -30.74 0.94 -5.69
C THR A 601 -30.32 1.67 -4.42
N LYS A 602 -30.13 0.97 -3.29
CA LYS A 602 -29.59 1.56 -2.05
C LYS A 602 -28.09 1.80 -2.14
N GLU A 603 -27.37 0.87 -2.75
CA GLU A 603 -25.91 0.92 -2.90
C GLU A 603 -25.47 1.54 -4.24
N MET A 604 -26.42 1.78 -5.16
CA MET A 604 -26.17 2.25 -6.53
C MET A 604 -25.19 1.34 -7.29
N THR A 605 -25.30 0.03 -7.06
CA THR A 605 -24.48 -1.02 -7.67
C THR A 605 -25.35 -1.94 -8.53
N GLY A 606 -24.73 -2.64 -9.47
CA GLY A 606 -25.40 -3.63 -10.31
C GLY A 606 -24.48 -4.80 -10.57
N ASP A 607 -24.97 -6.00 -10.28
CA ASP A 607 -24.23 -7.25 -10.42
C ASP A 607 -24.89 -8.15 -11.46
N ILE A 608 -24.09 -8.72 -12.34
CA ILE A 608 -24.54 -9.77 -13.26
C ILE A 608 -24.32 -11.09 -12.55
N VAL A 609 -25.43 -11.71 -12.12
CA VAL A 609 -25.40 -12.90 -11.27
C VAL A 609 -25.18 -14.16 -12.09
N SER A 610 -25.70 -14.21 -13.33
CA SER A 610 -25.49 -15.37 -14.21
C SER A 610 -25.78 -15.04 -15.69
N ALA A 611 -25.11 -15.75 -16.60
CA ALA A 611 -25.42 -15.76 -18.03
C ALA A 611 -25.29 -17.20 -18.59
N ALA A 612 -26.30 -17.75 -19.29
CA ALA A 612 -26.34 -19.18 -19.71
C ALA A 612 -25.70 -19.44 -21.11
N SER A 613 -25.11 -20.60 -21.47
CA SER A 613 -25.27 -22.05 -21.09
C SER A 613 -23.98 -22.94 -21.24
N PRO A 614 -23.87 -24.12 -20.57
CA PRO A 614 -22.86 -25.20 -20.84
C PRO A 614 -23.35 -26.33 -21.81
N PRO A 615 -22.49 -27.27 -22.30
CA PRO A 615 -22.80 -28.17 -23.43
C PRO A 615 -23.56 -29.48 -23.10
N MET A 616 -24.37 -29.98 -24.05
CA MET A 616 -24.97 -31.33 -24.03
C MET A 616 -24.03 -32.39 -24.65
N ILE A 617 -23.91 -33.57 -24.02
CA ILE A 617 -23.35 -34.78 -24.64
C ILE A 617 -24.36 -35.93 -24.56
N LEU A 618 -24.79 -36.45 -25.72
CA LEU A 618 -25.51 -37.71 -25.90
C LEU A 618 -24.51 -38.79 -26.34
N ILE A 619 -24.49 -39.96 -25.67
CA ILE A 619 -23.65 -41.10 -26.08
C ILE A 619 -24.50 -42.32 -26.43
N ARG A 620 -24.40 -42.76 -27.68
CA ARG A 620 -24.33 -44.18 -28.09
C ARG A 620 -23.39 -44.18 -29.32
N LYS A 621 -22.31 -44.96 -29.44
CA LYS A 621 -22.02 -46.33 -29.01
C LYS A 621 -20.48 -46.44 -28.89
N TYR A 622 -20.01 -47.24 -27.93
CA TYR A 622 -18.64 -47.43 -27.44
C TYR A 622 -18.22 -46.55 -26.26
N ILE A 623 -17.67 -47.25 -25.28
CA ILE A 623 -17.52 -46.88 -23.87
C ILE A 623 -16.69 -45.60 -23.74
N PRO A 624 -17.19 -44.53 -23.11
CA PRO A 624 -16.40 -43.34 -22.86
C PRO A 624 -15.46 -43.58 -21.69
N GLN A 625 -14.16 -43.36 -21.91
CA GLN A 625 -13.19 -43.18 -20.83
C GLN A 625 -13.50 -41.82 -20.15
N PRO A 626 -13.57 -41.74 -18.81
CA PRO A 626 -13.79 -40.48 -18.12
C PRO A 626 -12.57 -39.57 -18.29
N ILE A 627 -12.74 -38.44 -18.96
CA ILE A 627 -11.75 -37.35 -18.89
C ILE A 627 -11.94 -36.67 -17.53
N LYS A 628 -10.94 -36.77 -16.65
CA LYS A 628 -10.90 -35.99 -15.40
C LYS A 628 -10.75 -34.50 -15.74
N PRO A 629 -11.63 -33.62 -15.25
CA PRO A 629 -11.49 -32.19 -15.47
C PRO A 629 -10.27 -31.65 -14.72
N ARG A 630 -9.44 -30.84 -15.38
CA ARG A 630 -8.47 -29.98 -14.70
C ARG A 630 -9.12 -28.62 -14.51
N GLY A 631 -9.44 -28.29 -13.26
CA GLY A 631 -10.09 -27.04 -12.82
C GLY A 631 -11.48 -27.26 -12.22
N ARG A 632 -11.80 -26.54 -11.12
CA ARG A 632 -13.17 -26.49 -10.58
C ARG A 632 -14.06 -25.72 -11.56
N PRO A 633 -15.34 -26.06 -11.66
CA PRO A 633 -16.27 -25.32 -12.49
C PRO A 633 -16.21 -23.85 -12.10
N LEU A 634 -16.36 -22.94 -13.05
CA LEU A 634 -17.57 -22.12 -12.94
C LEU A 634 -18.66 -22.64 -13.90
N GLY A 635 -18.47 -23.90 -14.32
CA GLY A 635 -19.12 -24.66 -15.38
C GLY A 635 -18.23 -24.64 -16.62
N ALA A 636 -17.17 -25.47 -16.64
CA ALA A 636 -16.04 -25.50 -17.60
C ALA A 636 -16.47 -25.57 -19.09
N ASP A 637 -15.74 -25.12 -20.11
CA ASP A 637 -14.34 -24.72 -20.30
C ASP A 637 -14.32 -23.79 -21.55
N GLY A 638 -13.24 -23.02 -21.72
CA GLY A 638 -12.73 -22.73 -23.07
C GLY A 638 -13.16 -21.42 -23.73
N SER A 639 -12.20 -20.49 -23.71
CA SER A 639 -11.94 -19.43 -24.70
C SER A 639 -13.00 -18.37 -24.98
N LEU A 640 -12.53 -17.15 -24.74
CA LEU A 640 -13.13 -15.86 -25.08
C LEU A 640 -14.33 -15.50 -24.21
N VAL A 641 -14.20 -14.42 -23.43
CA VAL A 641 -15.02 -13.20 -23.59
C VAL A 641 -15.05 -12.35 -22.30
N LEU A 642 -14.49 -11.14 -22.47
CA LEU A 642 -14.85 -9.83 -21.92
C LEU A 642 -15.45 -9.76 -20.50
N ASN A 643 -14.60 -9.36 -19.55
CA ASN A 643 -15.03 -8.78 -18.27
C ASN A 643 -16.06 -7.65 -18.51
N HIS A 644 -17.23 -7.69 -17.88
CA HIS A 644 -17.36 -6.93 -16.63
C HIS A 644 -17.06 -5.42 -16.63
N LYS A 645 -17.20 -4.62 -17.70
CA LYS A 645 -16.90 -3.17 -17.62
C LYS A 645 -18.16 -2.34 -17.37
N THR A 646 -18.23 -1.71 -16.21
CA THR A 646 -19.08 -0.55 -15.97
C THR A 646 -18.41 0.66 -16.64
N PHE A 647 -19.09 1.27 -17.60
CA PHE A 647 -18.62 2.50 -18.24
C PHE A 647 -19.39 3.66 -17.63
N ARG A 648 -18.68 4.63 -17.06
CA ARG A 648 -19.28 5.89 -16.68
C ARG A 648 -19.49 6.70 -17.97
N LEU A 649 -20.74 7.00 -18.29
CA LEU A 649 -21.06 7.86 -19.43
C LEU A 649 -21.09 9.31 -18.96
N GLU A 650 -20.21 10.11 -19.53
CA GLU A 650 -20.15 11.56 -19.33
C GLU A 650 -20.77 12.28 -20.55
N PRO A 651 -21.28 13.51 -20.39
CA PRO A 651 -21.80 14.28 -21.51
C PRO A 651 -20.77 14.38 -22.66
N GLY A 652 -21.17 13.94 -23.87
CA GLY A 652 -20.30 13.89 -25.07
C GLY A 652 -19.74 12.51 -25.43
N ASN A 653 -19.94 11.48 -24.60
CA ASN A 653 -19.58 10.10 -24.93
C ASN A 653 -20.44 9.53 -26.09
N ARG A 654 -19.85 8.68 -26.95
CA ARG A 654 -20.58 7.95 -28.02
C ARG A 654 -20.40 6.44 -27.84
N LEU A 655 -21.50 5.69 -27.86
CA LEU A 655 -21.50 4.23 -27.75
C LEU A 655 -21.62 3.59 -29.14
N PHE A 656 -20.83 2.55 -29.41
CA PHE A 656 -20.92 1.76 -30.64
C PHE A 656 -21.11 0.28 -30.30
N PHE A 657 -22.12 -0.35 -30.91
CA PHE A 657 -22.35 -1.78 -30.79
C PHE A 657 -21.81 -2.51 -32.01
N HIS A 658 -21.04 -3.57 -31.80
CA HIS A 658 -20.56 -4.45 -32.87
C HIS A 658 -21.15 -5.84 -32.71
N THR A 659 -21.90 -6.30 -33.71
CA THR A 659 -22.33 -7.70 -33.80
C THR A 659 -21.54 -8.37 -34.92
N HIS A 660 -20.86 -9.48 -34.60
CA HIS A 660 -20.24 -10.30 -35.63
C HIS A 660 -21.35 -11.04 -36.39
N GLY A 661 -21.78 -10.47 -37.53
CA GLY A 661 -22.81 -11.09 -38.37
C GLY A 661 -23.50 -10.20 -39.39
N ILE A 662 -23.36 -8.87 -39.34
CA ILE A 662 -24.02 -7.98 -40.32
C ILE A 662 -23.04 -7.60 -41.44
N LYS A 663 -22.94 -8.44 -42.47
CA LYS A 663 -22.39 -8.01 -43.76
C LYS A 663 -23.43 -7.16 -44.51
N LYS A 664 -23.43 -5.83 -44.27
CA LYS A 664 -23.58 -4.78 -45.31
C LYS A 664 -23.65 -3.36 -44.72
N LYS A 665 -22.82 -2.48 -45.29
CA LYS A 665 -22.78 -1.02 -45.10
C LYS A 665 -24.09 -0.38 -45.57
N ARG A 666 -24.71 0.45 -44.72
CA ARG A 666 -25.66 1.57 -44.96
C ARG A 666 -26.70 1.54 -43.84
N HIS A 667 -26.69 2.51 -42.92
CA HIS A 667 -27.84 3.07 -42.14
C HIS A 667 -27.39 3.88 -40.90
N PHE A 668 -26.56 4.90 -41.08
CA PHE A 668 -26.28 5.90 -40.03
C PHE A 668 -26.34 7.34 -40.58
N HIS A 669 -27.52 7.76 -41.06
CA HIS A 669 -27.74 9.14 -41.53
C HIS A 669 -29.05 9.77 -41.00
N TRP A 670 -29.65 9.23 -39.95
CA TRP A 670 -30.96 9.69 -39.45
C TRP A 670 -30.95 10.19 -37.99
N LEU A 671 -29.77 10.34 -37.38
CA LEU A 671 -29.67 10.82 -36.00
C LEU A 671 -29.32 12.32 -35.90
N ASP A 672 -28.54 12.86 -36.84
CA ASP A 672 -28.02 14.22 -36.71
C ASP A 672 -29.09 15.31 -36.93
N ASP A 673 -30.04 15.11 -37.85
CA ASP A 673 -31.09 16.11 -38.17
C ASP A 673 -32.20 16.20 -37.10
N ILE A 674 -32.40 15.17 -36.27
CA ILE A 674 -33.41 15.15 -35.19
C ILE A 674 -32.93 15.94 -33.96
N LEU A 675 -31.62 15.99 -33.73
CA LEU A 675 -31.00 16.65 -32.57
C LEU A 675 -31.07 18.18 -32.65
N LEU A 676 -31.13 18.74 -33.87
CA LEU A 676 -31.01 20.17 -34.09
C LEU A 676 -32.34 20.94 -34.02
N GLN A 677 -33.49 20.27 -34.13
CA GLN A 677 -34.80 20.97 -34.23
C GLN A 677 -35.66 20.96 -32.96
N ASN A 678 -35.29 20.22 -31.89
CA ASN A 678 -36.08 20.18 -30.65
C ASN A 678 -35.18 20.35 -29.42
N ASN A 679 -35.10 21.58 -28.88
CA ASN A 679 -34.44 21.92 -27.61
C ASN A 679 -35.06 21.13 -26.42
N LYS A 680 -34.66 19.88 -26.25
CA LYS A 680 -34.97 19.01 -25.09
C LYS A 680 -33.71 18.25 -24.69
N GLU A 681 -33.43 18.19 -23.38
CA GLU A 681 -32.20 17.60 -22.78
C GLU A 681 -32.17 16.06 -22.74
N SER A 682 -33.22 15.39 -23.23
CA SER A 682 -33.21 13.94 -23.40
C SER A 682 -34.26 13.50 -24.42
N PHE A 683 -33.92 12.51 -25.25
CA PHE A 683 -34.86 11.78 -26.10
C PHE A 683 -34.62 10.27 -26.00
N GLU A 684 -35.73 9.56 -26.14
CA GLU A 684 -35.83 8.10 -26.24
C GLU A 684 -35.68 7.70 -27.72
N ILE A 685 -34.87 6.68 -28.03
CA ILE A 685 -34.83 6.08 -29.37
C ILE A 685 -35.72 4.82 -29.37
N MET A 686 -36.88 4.92 -30.04
CA MET A 686 -37.61 3.76 -30.55
C MET A 686 -37.08 3.39 -31.94
N VAL A 687 -36.71 2.12 -32.17
CA VAL A 687 -36.55 1.54 -33.51
C VAL A 687 -37.50 0.36 -33.63
N LYS A 688 -38.39 0.41 -34.64
CA LYS A 688 -39.42 -0.60 -34.88
C LYS A 688 -39.44 -1.00 -36.36
N MET A 689 -38.65 -2.04 -36.66
CA MET A 689 -38.75 -3.15 -37.63
C MET A 689 -39.79 -3.03 -38.75
N PRO A 690 -39.47 -3.19 -40.06
CA PRO A 690 -39.16 -4.52 -40.64
C PRO A 690 -38.28 -4.51 -41.92
N GLY A 691 -37.18 -5.26 -42.03
CA GLY A 691 -36.35 -5.23 -43.26
C GLY A 691 -36.04 -3.79 -43.71
N LYS A 692 -35.44 -3.01 -42.81
CA LYS A 692 -35.67 -1.56 -42.58
C LYS A 692 -37.04 -1.23 -42.03
N ARG A 693 -37.12 -1.27 -40.71
CA ARG A 693 -37.29 -0.08 -39.88
C ARG A 693 -36.82 -0.43 -38.48
#